data_AF-A0A937QA13-F1
#
_entry.id   AF-A0A937QA13-F1
#
_cell.length_a   1.000
_cell.length_b   1.000
_cell.length_c   1.000
_cell.angle_alpha   90.00
_cell.angle_beta   90.00
_cell.angle_gamma   90.00
#
_symmetry.space_group_name_H-M   'P 1'
#
loop_
_entity.id
_entity.type
_entity.pdbx_description
1 polymer ?
#
loop_
_entity_poly.entity_id
_entity_poly.type
_entity_poly.pdbx_seq_one_letter_code
_entity_poly.pdbx_strand_id
1 'polypeptide(L)'
;MPQLKIEDLYGIKEKIHNSSLLEPEKINARLTVHMGTCGISSGADAVLKVLNEELEASGRKDVVITTSGCAGLCNHEPLVTVERAGEGAIKYAMVDEEKARQIFRGHVLGGHTNAEWVFARNWEQGERNLEAPPSSAIEGIADIREIPFFGKQELRVMRNRGLIQAERLDEYIARDGYFAAHKALCQMSPEEIIQEVKTSGIRGRGGAGFPTGMKWEFASLARGEVKFVLCNADEGDPGAFMDRCVLESDPHAILEGMIIAAKAIGAHQGYIYCRAEYPLAVKMLNLAIEQARNYGLLGKDILGSGFEFDLEVYRGAGAFVCGEETALMTSIEGKRGTPRPRPPFPAIQGLWKRPTVLNNVETLASIPQIILQGGKWYAGLGTPRSKGTKVFALTGDVNNVGLVEVPMGIPLGTIIYDIGGGIPDGKEFKAVQLGGPSGGCIPAEHLDAPVDYESITQLGAIVGSGGMIVMDETMCMVDVARFFMEFCMEESCGKCTPCRVGTSKMLEVLTRICDSKGKEDDIENLEKWAQIIQNVSLCGLGQTAPNPVLSTLRYFRHEYEAHIHEKRCPAGVCRALVAYHAMEDKCLPCLETVAGYDAGGYEGLRAFLPELVPERLVSLIQNSGCAVDLARFSMIVNVQNKTCTKCPSCRLGAAQMLYILDDIATGNGKLEMLDLLFELVDTMRVASECPVGKTAPDIVLFMLEHFRDQFEAHILEKACPVGMCKEVLTYKTICPLRADETD
;
A
#
# COMPACT_ATOMS: atom_id res chain seq x y z
N MET A 1 39.84 -6.29 -17.38
CA MET A 1 39.41 -5.81 -16.05
C MET A 1 39.94 -6.78 -15.03
N PRO A 2 40.40 -6.34 -13.85
CA PRO A 2 40.85 -7.26 -12.82
C PRO A 2 39.68 -8.17 -12.43
N GLN A 3 39.86 -9.48 -12.56
CA GLN A 3 38.88 -10.47 -12.13
C GLN A 3 39.02 -10.62 -10.63
N LEU A 4 37.98 -10.26 -9.88
CA LEU A 4 37.92 -10.57 -8.46
C LEU A 4 38.09 -12.08 -8.26
N LYS A 5 38.84 -12.47 -7.24
CA LYS A 5 38.92 -13.84 -6.75
C LYS A 5 38.27 -13.94 -5.38
N ILE A 6 38.18 -15.16 -4.84
CA ILE A 6 37.67 -15.37 -3.48
C ILE A 6 38.50 -14.61 -2.43
N GLU A 7 39.82 -14.51 -2.60
CA GLU A 7 40.67 -13.78 -1.65
C GLU A 7 40.30 -12.29 -1.59
N ASP A 8 39.91 -11.71 -2.72
CA ASP A 8 39.46 -10.32 -2.79
C ASP A 8 38.11 -10.13 -2.07
N LEU A 9 37.18 -11.08 -2.17
CA LEU A 9 35.92 -11.04 -1.41
C LEU A 9 36.18 -11.04 0.10
N TYR A 10 37.10 -11.89 0.59
CA TYR A 10 37.51 -11.88 1.99
C TYR A 10 38.15 -10.55 2.40
N GLY A 11 39.03 -9.99 1.56
CA GLY A 11 39.66 -8.70 1.80
C GLY A 11 38.66 -7.54 1.88
N ILE A 12 37.66 -7.51 0.99
CA ILE A 12 36.57 -6.51 1.03
C ILE A 12 35.75 -6.66 2.31
N LYS A 13 35.36 -7.90 2.66
CA LYS A 13 34.59 -8.19 3.86
C LYS A 13 35.32 -7.72 5.12
N GLU A 14 36.61 -8.04 5.26
CA GLU A 14 37.44 -7.61 6.39
C GLU A 14 37.57 -6.08 6.44
N LYS A 15 37.85 -5.44 5.30
CA LYS A 15 37.97 -3.98 5.19
C LYS A 15 36.70 -3.28 5.64
N ILE A 16 35.54 -3.71 5.16
CA ILE A 16 34.25 -3.11 5.53
C ILE A 16 33.95 -3.35 6.99
N HIS A 17 34.15 -4.58 7.50
CA HIS A 17 33.95 -4.89 8.91
C HIS A 17 34.76 -3.94 9.81
N ASN A 18 36.06 -3.79 9.54
CA ASN A 18 36.94 -2.89 10.28
C ASN A 18 36.53 -1.42 10.18
N SER A 19 36.08 -0.95 9.01
CA SER A 19 35.62 0.43 8.83
C SER A 19 34.23 0.71 9.44
N SER A 20 33.45 -0.34 9.69
CA SER A 20 32.09 -0.24 10.23
C SER A 20 32.05 -0.15 11.75
N LEU A 21 33.16 -0.41 12.43
CA LEU A 21 33.26 -0.31 13.88
C LEU A 21 33.24 1.16 14.32
N LEU A 22 32.40 1.45 15.33
CA LEU A 22 32.40 2.75 15.99
C LEU A 22 33.47 2.75 17.08
N GLU A 23 34.42 3.67 16.95
CA GLU A 23 35.51 3.86 17.90
C GLU A 23 35.48 5.33 18.34
N PRO A 24 35.48 5.63 19.64
CA PRO A 24 35.41 7.01 20.14
C PRO A 24 36.49 7.94 19.55
N GLU A 25 37.65 7.38 19.20
CA GLU A 25 38.80 8.10 18.65
C GLU A 25 38.77 8.25 17.11
N LYS A 26 37.87 7.56 16.41
CA LYS A 26 37.73 7.62 14.94
C LYS A 26 36.34 8.04 14.48
N ILE A 27 35.36 7.15 14.67
CA ILE A 27 33.96 7.36 14.32
C ILE A 27 33.15 7.15 15.59
N ASN A 28 32.78 8.25 16.23
CA ASN A 28 32.07 8.27 17.49
C ASN A 28 30.55 8.09 17.32
N ALA A 29 29.99 8.49 16.17
CA ALA A 29 28.55 8.30 15.92
C ALA A 29 28.23 8.02 14.45
N ARG A 30 27.14 7.28 14.23
CA ARG A 30 26.55 7.01 12.93
C ARG A 30 25.05 7.26 12.95
N LEU A 31 24.55 7.95 11.93
CA LEU A 31 23.11 8.05 11.66
C LEU A 31 22.78 7.28 10.40
N THR A 32 21.75 6.43 10.46
CA THR A 32 21.22 5.70 9.29
C THR A 32 19.81 6.20 8.99
N VAL A 33 19.61 6.79 7.83
CA VAL A 33 18.28 7.18 7.32
C VAL A 33 17.76 6.08 6.39
N HIS A 34 16.56 5.57 6.64
CA HIS A 34 15.96 4.53 5.81
C HIS A 34 15.33 5.15 4.56
N MET A 35 15.86 4.79 3.39
CA MET A 35 15.62 5.44 2.08
C MET A 35 14.87 4.54 1.10
N GLY A 36 14.10 3.56 1.59
CA GLY A 36 13.13 2.85 0.74
C GLY A 36 12.05 3.78 0.21
N THR A 37 11.33 3.42 -0.86
CA THR A 37 10.28 4.28 -1.44
C THR A 37 9.24 4.77 -0.42
N CYS A 38 8.88 3.98 0.60
CA CYS A 38 8.00 4.42 1.68
C CYS A 38 8.61 5.55 2.52
N GLY A 39 9.89 5.43 2.89
CA GLY A 39 10.65 6.48 3.58
C GLY A 39 10.71 7.77 2.78
N ILE A 40 11.10 7.64 1.51
CA ILE A 40 11.21 8.77 0.57
C ILE A 40 9.86 9.48 0.44
N SER A 41 8.79 8.72 0.22
CA SER A 41 7.43 9.27 0.07
C SER A 41 6.93 9.97 1.34
N SER A 42 7.44 9.58 2.51
CA SER A 42 7.13 10.19 3.81
C SER A 42 8.08 11.32 4.21
N GLY A 43 9.05 11.71 3.35
CA GLY A 43 9.94 12.85 3.58
C GLY A 43 11.36 12.52 4.04
N ALA A 44 11.82 11.26 3.91
CA ALA A 44 13.18 10.86 4.30
C ALA A 44 14.28 11.65 3.58
N ASP A 45 14.04 12.11 2.34
CA ASP A 45 14.98 12.92 1.56
C ASP A 45 15.24 14.27 2.21
N ALA A 46 14.18 14.89 2.73
CA ALA A 46 14.26 16.15 3.45
C ALA A 46 15.01 15.97 4.78
N VAL A 47 14.72 14.87 5.50
CA VAL A 47 15.43 14.48 6.73
C VAL A 47 16.92 14.27 6.44
N LEU A 48 17.27 13.48 5.42
CA LEU A 48 18.66 13.22 5.04
C LEU A 48 19.39 14.51 4.67
N LYS A 49 18.74 15.40 3.91
CA LYS A 49 19.30 16.69 3.55
C LYS A 49 19.62 17.53 4.80
N VAL A 50 18.65 17.67 5.71
CA VAL A 50 18.82 18.45 6.94
C VAL A 50 19.93 17.87 7.83
N LEU A 51 20.02 16.55 7.95
CA LEU A 51 21.09 15.91 8.72
C LEU A 51 22.47 16.19 8.11
N ASN A 52 22.60 16.17 6.78
CA ASN A 52 23.85 16.53 6.11
C ASN A 52 24.22 18.01 6.34
N GLU A 53 23.25 18.92 6.26
CA GLU A 53 23.46 20.35 6.56
C GLU A 53 23.95 20.56 8.01
N GLU A 54 23.35 19.86 8.99
CA GLU A 54 23.78 19.92 10.39
C GLU A 54 25.18 19.31 10.59
N LEU A 55 25.51 18.23 9.88
CA LEU A 55 26.86 17.63 9.91
C LEU A 55 27.90 18.61 9.38
N GLU A 56 27.65 19.23 8.22
CA GLU A 56 28.52 20.24 7.64
C GLU A 56 28.69 21.44 8.58
N ALA A 57 27.60 21.96 9.15
CA ALA A 57 27.61 23.08 10.08
C ALA A 57 28.35 22.77 11.39
N SER A 58 28.31 21.53 11.85
CA SER A 58 29.00 21.09 13.07
C SER A 58 30.52 20.99 12.91
N GLY A 59 31.02 20.80 11.67
CA GLY A 59 32.43 20.56 11.37
C GLY A 59 32.99 19.25 11.92
N ARG A 60 32.15 18.35 12.43
CA ARG A 60 32.56 17.05 12.98
C ARG A 60 33.01 16.10 11.88
N LYS A 61 34.09 15.36 12.14
CA LYS A 61 34.65 14.34 11.21
C LYS A 61 34.52 12.92 11.72
N ASP A 62 34.15 12.78 12.99
CA ASP A 62 33.91 11.55 13.72
C ASP A 62 32.43 11.14 13.71
N VAL A 63 31.60 11.79 12.90
CA VAL A 63 30.18 11.48 12.69
C VAL A 63 29.98 11.09 11.23
N VAL A 64 29.27 10.00 10.98
CA VAL A 64 28.94 9.52 9.63
C VAL A 64 27.44 9.45 9.46
N ILE A 65 26.93 10.03 8.37
CA ILE A 65 25.55 9.82 7.93
C ILE A 65 25.58 8.77 6.81
N THR A 66 24.77 7.73 6.97
CA THR A 66 24.58 6.64 6.02
C THR A 66 23.10 6.51 5.68
N THR A 67 22.82 5.78 4.62
CA THR A 67 21.48 5.37 4.23
C THR A 67 21.31 3.86 4.40
N SER A 68 20.07 3.40 4.30
CA SER A 68 19.73 2.00 4.09
C SER A 68 18.48 1.91 3.23
N GLY A 69 18.12 0.70 2.79
CA GLY A 69 16.85 0.47 2.10
C GLY A 69 15.61 0.60 3.00
N CYS A 70 14.51 -0.05 2.61
CA CYS A 70 13.26 -0.06 3.38
C CYS A 70 13.47 -0.69 4.76
N ALA A 71 12.89 -0.10 5.82
CA ALA A 71 12.93 -0.65 7.17
C ALA A 71 11.84 -1.71 7.44
N GLY A 72 10.82 -1.77 6.58
CA GLY A 72 9.72 -2.73 6.67
C GLY A 72 8.45 -2.19 7.35
N LEU A 73 8.52 -1.29 8.33
CA LEU A 73 7.34 -0.70 8.98
C LEU A 73 6.94 0.63 8.32
N CYS A 74 6.14 0.56 7.26
CA CYS A 74 5.91 1.66 6.33
C CYS A 74 5.14 2.84 6.91
N ASN A 75 4.19 2.61 7.83
CA ASN A 75 3.40 3.69 8.44
C ASN A 75 4.11 4.43 9.60
N HIS A 76 5.36 4.08 9.89
CA HIS A 76 6.20 4.76 10.91
C HIS A 76 7.41 5.48 10.29
N GLU A 77 7.49 5.54 8.96
CA GLU A 77 8.51 6.28 8.24
C GLU A 77 8.28 7.81 8.32
N PRO A 78 9.33 8.65 8.20
CA PRO A 78 10.74 8.29 8.05
C PRO A 78 11.36 7.75 9.34
N LEU A 79 12.10 6.65 9.23
CA LEU A 79 12.86 6.07 10.32
C LEU A 79 14.33 6.55 10.28
N VAL A 80 14.88 6.89 11.45
CA VAL A 80 16.30 7.22 11.64
C VAL A 80 16.87 6.38 12.77
N THR A 81 18.00 5.72 12.52
CA THR A 81 18.73 4.97 13.55
C THR A 81 20.02 5.71 13.91
N VAL A 82 20.24 5.96 15.20
CA VAL A 82 21.47 6.58 15.73
C VAL A 82 22.25 5.53 16.51
N GLU A 83 23.52 5.35 16.15
CA GLU A 83 24.48 4.50 16.82
C GLU A 83 25.62 5.39 17.36
N ARG A 84 25.98 5.25 18.64
CA ARG A 84 27.11 5.96 19.25
C ARG A 84 28.12 4.95 19.81
N ALA A 85 29.40 5.31 19.78
CA ALA A 85 30.45 4.41 20.22
C ALA A 85 30.26 4.03 21.69
N GLY A 86 30.18 2.71 21.96
CA GLY A 86 29.95 2.20 23.31
C GLY A 86 28.49 2.23 23.78
N GLU A 87 27.53 2.52 22.91
CA GLU A 87 26.10 2.61 23.25
C GLU A 87 25.25 1.72 22.31
N GLY A 88 24.12 1.21 22.82
CA GLY A 88 23.12 0.52 21.99
C GLY A 88 22.45 1.47 20.98
N ALA A 89 22.06 0.94 19.82
CA ALA A 89 21.40 1.73 18.78
C ALA A 89 20.04 2.25 19.24
N ILE A 90 19.64 3.44 18.78
CA ILE A 90 18.33 4.04 19.06
C ILE A 90 17.62 4.34 17.74
N LYS A 91 16.35 3.95 17.65
CA LYS A 91 15.49 4.19 16.48
C LYS A 91 14.45 5.25 16.79
N TYR A 92 14.34 6.21 15.88
CA TYR A 92 13.32 7.26 15.86
C TYR A 92 12.39 7.03 14.69
N ALA A 93 11.08 7.16 14.92
CA ALA A 93 10.04 7.01 13.91
C ALA A 93 9.36 8.35 13.62
N MET A 94 8.74 8.46 12.44
CA MET A 94 8.03 9.67 11.98
C MET A 94 8.88 10.94 12.18
N VAL A 95 10.15 10.84 11.76
CA VAL A 95 11.11 11.92 11.89
C VAL A 95 10.83 12.95 10.81
N ASP A 96 10.51 14.17 11.22
CA ASP A 96 10.47 15.34 10.34
C ASP A 96 11.80 16.10 10.39
N GLU A 97 11.91 17.15 9.58
CA GLU A 97 13.10 18.00 9.48
C GLU A 97 13.51 18.62 10.83
N GLU A 98 12.55 19.01 11.66
CA GLU A 98 12.84 19.67 12.93
C GLU A 98 13.30 18.66 13.98
N LYS A 99 12.62 17.51 14.09
CA LYS A 99 13.08 16.38 14.89
C LYS A 99 14.47 15.95 14.46
N ALA A 100 14.77 15.92 13.16
CA ALA A 100 16.09 15.56 12.65
C ALA A 100 17.19 16.51 13.17
N ARG A 101 16.98 17.83 13.13
CA ARG A 101 17.92 18.82 13.72
C ARG A 101 18.12 18.58 15.21
N GLN A 102 17.03 18.35 15.94
CA GLN A 102 17.09 18.17 17.39
C GLN A 102 17.74 16.83 17.78
N ILE A 103 17.50 15.75 17.03
CA ILE A 103 18.19 14.47 17.19
C ILE A 103 19.70 14.65 16.94
N PHE A 104 20.08 15.36 15.88
CA PHE A 104 21.49 15.59 15.59
C PHE A 104 22.17 16.40 16.70
N ARG A 105 21.60 17.54 17.09
CA ARG A 105 22.20 18.42 18.12
C ARG A 105 22.16 17.80 19.51
N GLY A 106 21.04 17.19 19.90
CA GLY A 106 20.83 16.62 21.22
C GLY A 106 21.50 15.27 21.41
N HIS A 107 21.15 14.28 20.58
CA HIS A 107 21.62 12.91 20.75
C HIS A 107 23.01 12.71 20.15
N VAL A 108 23.25 13.13 18.90
CA VAL A 108 24.54 12.85 18.24
C VAL A 108 25.66 13.69 18.84
N LEU A 109 25.48 15.01 18.92
CA LEU A 109 26.50 15.91 19.46
C LEU A 109 26.50 15.92 20.99
N GLY A 110 25.32 16.02 21.61
CA GLY A 110 25.18 16.19 23.05
C GLY A 110 25.12 14.88 23.84
N GLY A 111 24.84 13.74 23.21
CA GLY A 111 24.64 12.45 23.91
C GLY A 111 23.36 12.34 24.72
N HIS A 112 22.40 13.23 24.52
CA HIS A 112 21.12 13.27 25.23
C HIS A 112 19.98 12.81 24.31
N THR A 113 19.29 11.74 24.69
CA THR A 113 18.15 11.24 23.92
C THR A 113 16.84 11.84 24.43
N ASN A 114 15.98 12.30 23.52
CA ASN A 114 14.59 12.62 23.83
C ASN A 114 13.74 11.34 23.85
N ALA A 115 13.34 10.90 25.04
CA ALA A 115 12.58 9.68 25.26
C ALA A 115 11.23 9.63 24.50
N GLU A 116 10.57 10.78 24.33
CA GLU A 116 9.24 10.85 23.70
C GLU A 116 9.27 10.50 22.20
N TRP A 117 10.43 10.59 21.56
CA TRP A 117 10.56 10.35 20.11
C TRP A 117 11.21 9.02 19.79
N VAL A 118 11.75 8.33 20.80
CA VAL A 118 12.36 7.04 20.60
C VAL A 118 11.25 6.02 20.38
N PHE A 119 11.34 5.36 19.24
CA PHE A 119 10.45 4.28 18.87
C PHE A 119 10.91 2.94 19.46
N ALA A 120 12.21 2.63 19.35
CA ALA A 120 12.76 1.38 19.83
C ALA A 120 14.27 1.47 20.09
N ARG A 121 14.79 0.54 20.90
CA ARG A 121 16.24 0.32 21.05
C ARG A 121 16.71 -0.85 20.17
N ASN A 122 17.98 -0.83 19.81
CA ASN A 122 18.72 -1.88 19.11
C ASN A 122 18.26 -2.18 17.67
N TRP A 123 19.02 -3.03 17.00
CA TRP A 123 18.68 -3.66 15.73
C TRP A 123 17.94 -4.97 15.93
N GLU A 124 17.14 -5.31 14.95
CA GLU A 124 16.41 -6.58 14.90
C GLU A 124 17.38 -7.76 14.74
N GLN A 125 18.45 -7.54 13.98
CA GLN A 125 19.54 -8.49 13.79
C GLN A 125 20.47 -8.44 15.01
N GLY A 126 20.27 -9.39 15.92
CA GLY A 126 20.93 -9.45 17.22
C GLY A 126 22.46 -9.38 17.15
N GLU A 127 23.08 -9.89 16.07
CA GLU A 127 24.52 -9.86 15.88
C GLU A 127 25.11 -8.44 15.72
N ARG A 128 24.28 -7.42 15.44
CA ARG A 128 24.71 -6.02 15.36
C ARG A 128 24.60 -5.27 16.70
N ASN A 129 23.97 -5.88 17.70
CA ASN A 129 23.69 -5.19 18.96
C ASN A 129 24.88 -5.26 19.92
N LEU A 130 25.20 -4.12 20.53
CA LEU A 130 26.12 -4.04 21.65
C LEU A 130 25.37 -4.33 22.95
N GLU A 131 25.97 -5.14 23.83
CA GLU A 131 25.52 -5.29 25.22
C GLU A 131 25.97 -4.08 26.06
N ALA A 132 25.59 -2.88 25.65
CA ALA A 132 25.92 -1.64 26.35
C ALA A 132 24.66 -0.77 26.53
N PRO A 133 24.34 -0.31 27.76
CA PRO A 133 23.21 0.57 27.99
C PRO A 133 23.41 1.90 27.24
N PRO A 134 22.36 2.48 26.65
CA PRO A 134 22.46 3.83 26.06
C PRO A 134 22.85 4.86 27.14
N SER A 135 23.61 5.89 26.76
CA SER A 135 24.18 6.90 27.69
C SER A 135 23.13 7.61 28.55
N SER A 136 21.94 7.84 27.99
CA SER A 136 20.75 8.19 28.73
C SER A 136 19.93 6.92 28.94
N ALA A 137 19.85 6.42 30.17
CA ALA A 137 18.92 5.37 30.52
C ALA A 137 17.50 5.86 30.22
N ILE A 138 16.90 5.36 29.15
CA ILE A 138 15.50 5.62 28.86
C ILE A 138 14.70 4.47 29.44
N GLU A 139 14.26 4.64 30.69
CA GLU A 139 13.40 3.65 31.35
C GLU A 139 12.11 3.48 30.56
N GLY A 140 11.69 2.22 30.37
CA GLY A 140 10.40 1.90 29.73
C GLY A 140 10.38 1.79 28.21
N ILE A 141 11.52 1.96 27.51
CA ILE A 141 11.57 1.76 26.04
C ILE A 141 11.90 0.32 25.68
N ALA A 142 11.03 -0.28 24.87
CA ALA A 142 11.16 -1.63 24.35
C ALA A 142 12.42 -1.81 23.48
N ASP A 143 13.05 -3.00 23.58
CA ASP A 143 13.95 -3.48 22.54
C ASP A 143 13.13 -3.73 21.27
N ILE A 144 13.67 -3.45 20.09
CA ILE A 144 12.95 -3.65 18.83
C ILE A 144 12.45 -5.09 18.68
N ARG A 145 13.16 -6.09 19.23
CA ARG A 145 12.74 -7.50 19.18
C ARG A 145 11.60 -7.82 20.16
N GLU A 146 11.31 -6.95 21.12
CA GLU A 146 10.14 -7.08 22.00
C GLU A 146 8.88 -6.54 21.31
N ILE A 147 9.04 -5.67 20.30
CA ILE A 147 7.92 -5.19 19.48
C ILE A 147 7.46 -6.34 18.58
N PRO A 148 6.21 -6.81 18.69
CA PRO A 148 5.72 -7.97 17.94
C PRO A 148 5.93 -7.89 16.44
N PHE A 149 5.82 -6.69 15.85
CA PHE A 149 6.05 -6.46 14.43
C PHE A 149 7.43 -6.98 13.98
N PHE A 150 8.48 -6.76 14.76
CA PHE A 150 9.84 -7.21 14.41
C PHE A 150 10.20 -8.54 15.06
N GLY A 151 9.84 -8.73 16.33
CA GLY A 151 10.21 -9.90 17.13
C GLY A 151 9.63 -11.23 16.66
N LYS A 152 8.52 -11.20 15.91
CA LYS A 152 7.86 -12.41 15.37
C LYS A 152 8.18 -12.68 13.89
N GLN A 153 9.09 -11.93 13.28
CA GLN A 153 9.54 -12.17 11.91
C GLN A 153 10.77 -13.08 11.87
N GLU A 154 10.92 -13.82 10.77
CA GLU A 154 12.06 -14.70 10.49
C GLU A 154 12.71 -14.25 9.18
N LEU A 155 13.69 -13.36 9.26
CA LEU A 155 14.30 -12.74 8.08
C LEU A 155 15.26 -13.70 7.36
N ARG A 156 14.96 -14.06 6.10
CA ARG A 156 15.83 -14.85 5.21
C ARG A 156 16.09 -14.09 3.92
N VAL A 157 15.01 -13.67 3.24
CA VAL A 157 15.06 -12.85 2.04
C VAL A 157 15.44 -11.42 2.41
N MET A 158 14.79 -10.86 3.42
CA MET A 158 15.03 -9.50 3.91
C MET A 158 16.15 -9.43 4.97
N ARG A 159 17.13 -10.36 4.94
CA ARG A 159 18.20 -10.45 5.95
C ARG A 159 19.06 -9.18 6.09
N ASN A 160 19.13 -8.38 5.03
CA ASN A 160 19.90 -7.14 4.95
C ASN A 160 19.05 -5.88 5.15
N ARG A 161 17.75 -6.04 5.45
CA ARG A 161 16.79 -4.95 5.65
C ARG A 161 17.30 -3.94 6.67
N GLY A 162 17.35 -2.67 6.26
CA GLY A 162 17.80 -1.57 7.11
C GLY A 162 19.29 -1.59 7.49
N LEU A 163 20.08 -2.57 7.03
CA LEU A 163 21.46 -2.75 7.49
C LEU A 163 22.53 -2.21 6.54
N ILE A 164 22.30 -2.34 5.23
CA ILE A 164 23.28 -2.00 4.19
C ILE A 164 22.82 -0.79 3.38
N GLN A 165 23.79 -0.03 2.88
CA GLN A 165 23.59 0.91 1.78
C GLN A 165 23.40 0.12 0.48
N ALA A 166 22.22 0.20 -0.12
CA ALA A 166 21.88 -0.55 -1.31
C ALA A 166 22.74 -0.13 -2.54
N GLU A 167 23.26 1.09 -2.53
CA GLU A 167 24.16 1.64 -3.55
C GLU A 167 25.60 1.12 -3.44
N ARG A 168 25.95 0.33 -2.41
CA ARG A 168 27.32 -0.11 -2.15
C ARG A 168 27.45 -1.63 -2.15
N LEU A 169 27.92 -2.17 -3.28
CA LEU A 169 28.31 -3.58 -3.43
C LEU A 169 29.18 -4.13 -2.28
N ASP A 170 30.16 -3.34 -1.81
CA ASP A 170 31.08 -3.78 -0.75
C ASP A 170 30.35 -4.18 0.55
N GLU A 171 29.24 -3.52 0.88
CA GLU A 171 28.44 -3.84 2.08
C GLU A 171 27.66 -5.15 1.92
N TYR A 172 27.22 -5.47 0.69
CA TYR A 172 26.65 -6.77 0.37
C TYR A 172 27.68 -7.89 0.52
N ILE A 173 28.90 -7.70 -0.01
CA ILE A 173 30.01 -8.65 0.13
C ILE A 173 30.37 -8.86 1.61
N ALA A 174 30.36 -7.78 2.41
CA ALA A 174 30.62 -7.86 3.84
C ALA A 174 29.62 -8.74 4.59
N ARG A 175 28.38 -8.86 4.07
CA ARG A 175 27.33 -9.75 4.57
C ARG A 175 27.18 -11.04 3.75
N ASP A 176 28.33 -11.61 3.39
CA ASP A 176 28.47 -12.89 2.68
C ASP A 176 27.94 -12.91 1.24
N GLY A 177 27.75 -11.75 0.63
CA GLY A 177 27.41 -11.62 -0.78
C GLY A 177 28.48 -12.17 -1.72
N TYR A 178 28.04 -12.83 -2.79
CA TYR A 178 28.87 -13.49 -3.83
C TYR A 178 29.69 -14.71 -3.37
N PHE A 179 29.73 -15.03 -2.08
CA PHE A 179 30.33 -16.29 -1.60
C PHE A 179 29.53 -17.51 -2.06
N ALA A 180 28.21 -17.39 -2.21
CA ALA A 180 27.39 -18.48 -2.73
C ALA A 180 27.58 -18.66 -4.24
N ALA A 181 27.71 -17.56 -4.99
CA ALA A 181 28.12 -17.62 -6.40
C ALA A 181 29.50 -18.28 -6.55
N HIS A 182 30.49 -17.91 -5.74
CA HIS A 182 31.79 -18.59 -5.76
C HIS A 182 31.66 -20.10 -5.53
N LYS A 183 30.93 -20.51 -4.48
CA LYS A 183 30.70 -21.93 -4.17
C LYS A 183 30.03 -22.64 -5.35
N ALA A 184 28.97 -22.07 -5.92
CA ALA A 184 28.25 -22.64 -7.04
C ALA A 184 29.11 -22.74 -8.31
N LEU A 185 29.93 -21.73 -8.61
CA LEU A 185 30.71 -21.68 -9.84
C LEU A 185 31.97 -22.56 -9.78
N CYS A 186 32.66 -22.59 -8.63
CA CYS A 186 33.97 -23.20 -8.49
C CYS A 186 33.96 -24.57 -7.79
N GLN A 187 32.92 -24.88 -6.99
CA GLN A 187 32.90 -26.05 -6.12
C GLN A 187 31.73 -27.01 -6.39
N MET A 188 30.78 -26.63 -7.25
CA MET A 188 29.59 -27.42 -7.55
C MET A 188 29.42 -27.62 -9.06
N SER A 189 28.94 -28.80 -9.43
CA SER A 189 28.39 -29.08 -10.75
C SER A 189 26.99 -28.48 -10.90
N PRO A 190 26.51 -28.22 -12.15
CA PRO A 190 25.13 -27.79 -12.39
C PRO A 190 24.09 -28.72 -11.75
N GLU A 191 24.32 -30.03 -11.77
CA GLU A 191 23.45 -31.05 -11.20
C GLU A 191 23.37 -30.94 -9.67
N GLU A 192 24.50 -30.69 -9.00
CA GLU A 192 24.54 -30.48 -7.54
C GLU A 192 23.81 -29.21 -7.14
N ILE A 193 23.93 -28.12 -7.91
CA ILE A 193 23.18 -26.88 -7.66
C ILE A 193 21.67 -27.15 -7.74
N ILE A 194 21.23 -27.82 -8.81
CA ILE A 194 19.81 -28.18 -8.98
C ILE A 194 19.34 -29.06 -7.83
N GLN A 195 20.14 -30.05 -7.43
CA GLN A 195 19.80 -30.96 -6.34
C GLN A 195 19.71 -30.24 -4.99
N GLU A 196 20.58 -29.27 -4.72
CA GLU A 196 20.52 -28.45 -3.51
C GLU A 196 19.23 -27.61 -3.46
N VAL A 197 18.85 -27.01 -4.60
CA VAL A 197 17.60 -26.24 -4.74
C VAL A 197 16.37 -27.15 -4.68
N LYS A 198 16.43 -28.39 -5.17
CA LYS A 198 15.37 -29.39 -4.96
C LYS A 198 15.26 -29.77 -3.48
N THR A 199 16.39 -29.94 -2.80
CA THR A 199 16.47 -30.29 -1.37
C THR A 199 15.90 -29.19 -0.48
N SER A 200 16.05 -27.90 -0.87
CA SER A 200 15.44 -26.79 -0.13
C SER A 200 13.91 -26.79 -0.18
N GLY A 201 13.32 -27.42 -1.19
CA GLY A 201 11.88 -27.41 -1.40
C GLY A 201 11.33 -26.03 -1.72
N ILE A 202 12.18 -25.05 -2.13
CA ILE A 202 11.72 -23.71 -2.48
C ILE A 202 10.75 -23.78 -3.68
N ARG A 203 9.60 -23.14 -3.48
CA ARG A 203 8.56 -22.97 -4.50
C ARG A 203 8.60 -21.53 -5.01
N GLY A 204 8.20 -21.34 -6.27
CA GLY A 204 8.17 -20.01 -6.88
C GLY A 204 7.27 -19.05 -6.09
N ARG A 205 7.85 -17.93 -5.68
CA ARG A 205 7.21 -16.93 -4.80
C ARG A 205 6.30 -15.92 -5.52
N GLY A 206 6.29 -15.93 -6.85
CA GLY A 206 5.36 -15.13 -7.68
C GLY A 206 3.94 -15.71 -7.79
N GLY A 207 3.45 -16.46 -6.80
CA GLY A 207 2.07 -16.94 -6.73
C GLY A 207 1.82 -18.42 -7.02
N ALA A 208 2.22 -18.93 -8.19
CA ALA A 208 1.85 -20.29 -8.61
C ALA A 208 2.46 -21.42 -7.75
N GLY A 209 3.52 -21.13 -6.98
CA GLY A 209 4.14 -22.10 -6.09
C GLY A 209 4.72 -23.32 -6.80
N PHE A 210 5.24 -23.19 -8.03
CA PHE A 210 5.87 -24.33 -8.72
C PHE A 210 7.27 -24.62 -8.12
N PRO A 211 7.68 -25.89 -7.91
CA PRO A 211 9.00 -26.21 -7.35
C PRO A 211 10.15 -25.69 -8.22
N THR A 212 10.99 -24.80 -7.68
CA THR A 212 12.04 -24.11 -8.46
C THR A 212 13.10 -25.08 -8.98
N GLY A 213 13.53 -26.03 -8.15
CA GLY A 213 14.54 -27.02 -8.55
C GLY A 213 14.07 -27.91 -9.71
N MET A 214 12.79 -28.27 -9.76
CA MET A 214 12.20 -28.99 -10.91
C MET A 214 12.17 -28.12 -12.17
N LYS A 215 11.86 -26.82 -12.03
CA LYS A 215 11.86 -25.88 -13.18
C LYS A 215 13.27 -25.79 -13.79
N TRP A 216 14.30 -25.72 -12.95
CA TRP A 216 15.69 -25.66 -13.39
C TRP A 216 16.15 -26.98 -14.01
N GLU A 217 15.77 -28.13 -13.44
CA GLU A 217 16.04 -29.45 -14.00
C GLU A 217 15.47 -29.59 -15.42
N PHE A 218 14.21 -29.17 -15.65
CA PHE A 218 13.61 -29.21 -16.98
C PHE A 218 14.36 -28.36 -18.00
N ALA A 219 14.80 -27.16 -17.62
CA ALA A 219 15.56 -26.29 -18.51
C ALA A 219 17.01 -26.75 -18.73
N SER A 220 17.63 -27.38 -17.72
CA SER A 220 18.96 -27.97 -17.84
C SER A 220 18.95 -29.13 -18.83
N LEU A 221 17.94 -30.01 -18.76
CA LEU A 221 17.77 -31.15 -19.67
C LEU A 221 17.27 -30.78 -21.08
N ALA A 222 16.76 -29.56 -21.27
CA ALA A 222 16.25 -29.12 -22.57
C ALA A 222 17.37 -28.98 -23.61
N ARG A 223 17.10 -29.45 -24.83
CA ARG A 223 18.04 -29.37 -25.96
C ARG A 223 18.20 -27.91 -26.41
N GLY A 224 19.45 -27.48 -26.57
CA GLY A 224 19.81 -26.16 -27.10
C GLY A 224 21.04 -25.61 -26.40
N GLU A 225 21.97 -25.06 -27.18
CA GLU A 225 23.19 -24.44 -26.66
C GLU A 225 22.94 -23.07 -26.01
N VAL A 226 21.94 -22.33 -26.52
CA VAL A 226 21.55 -21.03 -26.01
C VAL A 226 20.36 -21.18 -25.06
N LYS A 227 20.52 -20.68 -23.83
CA LYS A 227 19.51 -20.68 -22.78
C LYS A 227 19.48 -19.33 -22.07
N PHE A 228 18.35 -19.00 -21.44
CA PHE A 228 18.16 -17.72 -20.77
C PHE A 228 17.68 -17.88 -19.32
N VAL A 229 18.12 -16.97 -18.45
CA VAL A 229 17.58 -16.79 -17.09
C VAL A 229 16.87 -15.45 -17.02
N LEU A 230 15.61 -15.47 -16.62
CA LEU A 230 14.80 -14.27 -16.48
C LEU A 230 14.39 -14.06 -15.02
N CYS A 231 14.44 -12.81 -14.59
CA CYS A 231 13.84 -12.36 -13.33
C CYS A 231 12.53 -11.63 -13.64
N ASN A 232 11.42 -12.08 -13.04
CA ASN A 232 10.15 -11.40 -13.07
C ASN A 232 10.07 -10.42 -11.90
N ALA A 233 10.22 -9.13 -12.20
CA ALA A 233 10.04 -8.00 -11.30
C ALA A 233 8.85 -7.12 -11.73
N ASP A 234 7.80 -7.75 -12.30
CA ASP A 234 6.52 -7.13 -12.65
C ASP A 234 5.50 -7.33 -11.52
N GLU A 235 5.81 -6.76 -10.35
CA GLU A 235 4.96 -6.80 -9.15
C GLU A 235 3.75 -5.87 -9.33
N GLY A 236 2.77 -6.31 -10.12
CA GLY A 236 1.60 -5.52 -10.50
C GLY A 236 0.40 -5.64 -9.54
N ASP A 237 0.44 -6.55 -8.56
CA ASP A 237 -0.67 -6.79 -7.64
C ASP A 237 -0.91 -5.57 -6.73
N PRO A 238 -2.13 -5.03 -6.64
CA PRO A 238 -2.46 -4.00 -5.66
C PRO A 238 -2.14 -4.47 -4.24
N GLY A 239 -1.50 -3.60 -3.45
CA GLY A 239 -1.06 -3.90 -2.09
C GLY A 239 0.21 -4.74 -1.99
N ALA A 240 0.83 -5.17 -3.11
CA ALA A 240 2.11 -5.88 -3.11
C ALA A 240 3.29 -4.92 -3.34
N PHE A 241 4.34 -5.07 -2.54
CA PHE A 241 5.60 -4.33 -2.66
C PHE A 241 6.79 -5.07 -2.01
N MET A 242 6.71 -6.40 -1.92
CA MET A 242 7.79 -7.23 -1.36
C MET A 242 8.98 -7.32 -2.31
N ASP A 243 8.73 -7.47 -3.61
CA ASP A 243 9.79 -7.51 -4.62
C ASP A 243 10.45 -6.13 -4.71
N ARG A 244 9.66 -5.05 -4.69
CA ARG A 244 10.15 -3.68 -4.64
C ARG A 244 11.17 -3.46 -3.53
N CYS A 245 10.89 -3.96 -2.32
CA CYS A 245 11.80 -3.85 -1.19
C CYS A 245 13.17 -4.44 -1.49
N VAL A 246 13.22 -5.66 -2.03
CA VAL A 246 14.48 -6.34 -2.36
C VAL A 246 15.19 -5.62 -3.51
N LEU A 247 14.47 -5.21 -4.55
CA LEU A 247 15.03 -4.49 -5.70
C LEU A 247 15.69 -3.17 -5.30
N GLU A 248 15.09 -2.44 -4.35
CA GLU A 248 15.57 -1.15 -3.88
C GLU A 248 16.64 -1.27 -2.78
N SER A 249 16.56 -2.32 -1.96
CA SER A 249 17.37 -2.44 -0.73
C SER A 249 18.53 -3.43 -0.84
N ASP A 250 18.40 -4.46 -1.67
CA ASP A 250 19.41 -5.53 -1.84
C ASP A 250 19.40 -6.11 -3.27
N PRO A 251 19.65 -5.28 -4.31
CA PRO A 251 19.60 -5.72 -5.71
C PRO A 251 20.65 -6.80 -6.03
N HIS A 252 21.79 -6.82 -5.33
CA HIS A 252 22.85 -7.80 -5.55
C HIS A 252 22.45 -9.23 -5.16
N ALA A 253 21.54 -9.43 -4.20
CA ALA A 253 20.99 -10.74 -3.92
C ALA A 253 20.26 -11.37 -5.12
N ILE A 254 19.63 -10.54 -5.95
CA ILE A 254 18.97 -10.98 -7.18
C ILE A 254 20.02 -11.35 -8.23
N LEU A 255 21.03 -10.49 -8.42
CA LEU A 255 22.11 -10.74 -9.39
C LEU A 255 22.87 -12.02 -9.06
N GLU A 256 23.23 -12.23 -7.79
CA GLU A 256 23.88 -13.45 -7.32
C GLU A 256 23.00 -14.69 -7.56
N GLY A 257 21.71 -14.62 -7.24
CA GLY A 257 20.75 -15.69 -7.52
C GLY A 257 20.64 -16.02 -9.01
N MET A 258 20.70 -15.01 -9.88
CA MET A 258 20.67 -15.20 -11.33
C MET A 258 21.96 -15.84 -11.87
N ILE A 259 23.14 -15.48 -11.34
CA ILE A 259 24.42 -16.12 -11.68
C ILE A 259 24.37 -17.62 -11.34
N ILE A 260 23.87 -17.96 -10.15
CA ILE A 260 23.73 -19.35 -9.70
C ILE A 260 22.74 -20.11 -10.59
N ALA A 261 21.57 -19.51 -10.88
CA ALA A 261 20.59 -20.10 -11.79
C ALA A 261 21.17 -20.32 -13.19
N ALA A 262 21.95 -19.38 -13.70
CA ALA A 262 22.60 -19.45 -15.00
C ALA A 262 23.58 -20.60 -15.08
N LYS A 263 24.43 -20.77 -14.05
CA LYS A 263 25.32 -21.93 -13.92
C LYS A 263 24.55 -23.25 -13.88
N ALA A 264 23.45 -23.31 -13.14
CA ALA A 264 22.64 -24.52 -12.99
C ALA A 264 22.04 -25.01 -14.31
N ILE A 265 21.63 -24.10 -15.19
CA ILE A 265 21.01 -24.48 -16.47
C ILE A 265 21.95 -24.41 -17.67
N GLY A 266 23.12 -23.76 -17.55
CA GLY A 266 24.04 -23.49 -18.65
C GLY A 266 23.61 -22.30 -19.52
N ALA A 267 23.13 -21.22 -18.92
CA ALA A 267 22.79 -19.98 -19.60
C ALA A 267 23.92 -18.95 -19.47
N HIS A 268 24.12 -18.13 -20.50
CA HIS A 268 25.15 -17.09 -20.54
C HIS A 268 24.55 -15.66 -20.63
N GLN A 269 23.23 -15.56 -20.77
CA GLN A 269 22.50 -14.30 -20.85
C GLN A 269 21.25 -14.33 -19.97
N GLY A 270 20.99 -13.23 -19.27
CA GLY A 270 19.75 -13.03 -18.53
C GLY A 270 19.10 -11.67 -18.77
N TYR A 271 17.85 -11.56 -18.31
CA TYR A 271 17.11 -10.29 -18.31
C TYR A 271 16.29 -10.15 -17.03
N ILE A 272 16.25 -8.94 -16.50
CA ILE A 272 15.36 -8.56 -15.40
C ILE A 272 14.24 -7.73 -16.00
N TYR A 273 13.03 -8.28 -16.03
CA TYR A 273 11.86 -7.53 -16.49
C TYR A 273 11.28 -6.76 -15.31
N CYS A 274 11.51 -5.45 -15.26
CA CYS A 274 11.10 -4.59 -14.16
C CYS A 274 10.04 -3.59 -14.62
N ARG A 275 8.94 -3.50 -13.87
CA ARG A 275 7.82 -2.63 -14.19
C ARG A 275 8.20 -1.15 -14.27
N ALA A 276 7.50 -0.38 -15.10
CA ALA A 276 7.83 1.02 -15.35
C ALA A 276 7.57 1.93 -14.14
N GLU A 277 6.65 1.50 -13.25
CA GLU A 277 6.19 2.22 -12.08
C GLU A 277 7.18 2.16 -10.91
N TYR A 278 8.26 1.38 -11.01
CA TYR A 278 9.33 1.32 -9.99
C TYR A 278 10.62 2.00 -10.48
N PRO A 279 10.65 3.34 -10.62
CA PRO A 279 11.82 4.05 -11.13
C PRO A 279 13.06 3.89 -10.23
N LEU A 280 12.87 3.84 -8.90
CA LEU A 280 13.97 3.62 -7.96
C LEU A 280 14.57 2.23 -8.12
N ALA A 281 13.74 1.17 -8.17
CA ALA A 281 14.21 -0.19 -8.43
C ALA A 281 15.01 -0.30 -9.74
N VAL A 282 14.54 0.32 -10.84
CA VAL A 282 15.26 0.34 -12.12
C VAL A 282 16.61 1.03 -11.98
N LYS A 283 16.68 2.17 -11.27
CA LYS A 283 17.94 2.87 -10.98
C LYS A 283 18.91 1.97 -10.20
N MET A 284 18.44 1.35 -9.12
CA MET A 284 19.24 0.51 -8.23
C MET A 284 19.76 -0.75 -8.94
N LEU A 285 18.91 -1.41 -9.74
CA LEU A 285 19.32 -2.56 -10.55
C LEU A 285 20.43 -2.18 -11.54
N ASN A 286 20.28 -1.09 -12.28
CA ASN A 286 21.29 -0.66 -13.25
C ASN A 286 22.63 -0.33 -12.56
N LEU A 287 22.58 0.36 -11.42
CA LEU A 287 23.76 0.62 -10.61
C LEU A 287 24.43 -0.68 -10.13
N ALA A 288 23.66 -1.63 -9.60
CA ALA A 288 24.17 -2.91 -9.14
C ALA A 288 24.79 -3.74 -10.28
N ILE A 289 24.20 -3.71 -11.48
CA ILE A 289 24.74 -4.38 -12.67
C ILE A 289 26.07 -3.74 -13.07
N GLU A 290 26.14 -2.42 -13.11
CA GLU A 290 27.37 -1.68 -13.43
C GLU A 290 28.48 -2.02 -12.42
N GLN A 291 28.19 -1.99 -11.13
CA GLN A 291 29.13 -2.35 -10.07
C GLN A 291 29.61 -3.81 -10.21
N ALA A 292 28.69 -4.75 -10.41
CA ALA A 292 29.02 -6.16 -10.58
C ALA A 292 29.91 -6.39 -11.82
N ARG A 293 29.66 -5.70 -12.94
CA ARG A 293 30.54 -5.74 -14.12
C ARG A 293 31.92 -5.16 -13.84
N ASN A 294 31.97 -4.00 -13.18
CA ASN A 294 33.24 -3.33 -12.83
C ASN A 294 34.12 -4.19 -11.92
N TYR A 295 33.50 -4.98 -11.03
CA TYR A 295 34.17 -5.90 -10.12
C TYR A 295 34.47 -7.25 -10.79
N GLY A 296 34.01 -7.52 -12.02
CA GLY A 296 34.18 -8.82 -12.68
C GLY A 296 33.28 -9.93 -12.11
N LEU A 297 32.20 -9.56 -11.42
CA LEU A 297 31.15 -10.46 -10.93
C LEU A 297 30.05 -10.74 -11.97
N LEU A 298 30.02 -9.96 -13.06
CA LEU A 298 29.26 -10.20 -14.28
C LEU A 298 30.18 -10.06 -15.50
N GLY A 299 29.81 -10.70 -16.60
CA GLY A 299 30.60 -10.74 -17.83
C GLY A 299 31.37 -12.05 -17.95
N LYS A 300 32.66 -11.96 -18.29
CA LYS A 300 33.50 -13.12 -18.61
C LYS A 300 34.31 -13.60 -17.41
N ASP A 301 34.37 -14.93 -17.27
CA ASP A 301 35.23 -15.62 -16.31
C ASP A 301 35.06 -15.06 -14.89
N ILE A 302 33.80 -15.13 -14.45
CA ILE A 302 33.31 -14.64 -13.16
C ILE A 302 34.05 -15.40 -12.06
N LEU A 303 34.67 -14.66 -11.13
CA LEU A 303 35.42 -15.22 -10.00
C LEU A 303 36.57 -16.18 -10.40
N GLY A 304 37.09 -16.07 -11.62
CA GLY A 304 38.13 -16.97 -12.14
C GLY A 304 37.66 -18.40 -12.40
N SER A 305 36.33 -18.60 -12.52
CA SER A 305 35.71 -19.93 -12.68
C SER A 305 35.67 -20.45 -14.12
N GLY A 306 36.01 -19.61 -15.10
CA GLY A 306 35.81 -19.86 -16.53
C GLY A 306 34.35 -19.71 -17.00
N PHE A 307 33.40 -19.41 -16.12
CA PHE A 307 32.00 -19.21 -16.46
C PHE A 307 31.71 -17.77 -16.87
N GLU A 308 30.88 -17.59 -17.90
CA GLU A 308 30.43 -16.27 -18.35
C GLU A 308 28.91 -16.11 -18.21
N PHE A 309 28.49 -14.96 -17.71
CA PHE A 309 27.08 -14.61 -17.61
C PHE A 309 26.92 -13.10 -17.53
N ASP A 310 26.02 -12.55 -18.36
CA ASP A 310 25.68 -11.14 -18.32
C ASP A 310 24.15 -10.96 -18.35
N LEU A 311 23.68 -9.79 -17.92
CA LEU A 311 22.26 -9.50 -17.83
C LEU A 311 21.92 -8.03 -18.04
N GLU A 312 20.69 -7.77 -18.45
CA GLU A 312 20.17 -6.43 -18.72
C GLU A 312 18.81 -6.21 -18.05
N VAL A 313 18.48 -4.96 -17.74
CA VAL A 313 17.15 -4.58 -17.27
C VAL A 313 16.27 -4.27 -18.48
N TYR A 314 15.18 -5.00 -18.63
CA TYR A 314 14.10 -4.67 -19.56
C TYR A 314 13.00 -3.94 -18.80
N ARG A 315 12.77 -2.67 -19.14
CA ARG A 315 11.71 -1.88 -18.51
C ARG A 315 10.36 -2.23 -19.14
N GLY A 316 9.40 -2.63 -18.31
CA GLY A 316 8.02 -2.88 -18.72
C GLY A 316 7.30 -1.63 -19.22
N ALA A 317 6.06 -1.79 -19.67
CA ALA A 317 5.25 -0.71 -20.25
C ALA A 317 3.87 -0.57 -19.59
N GLY A 318 3.76 -0.92 -18.30
CA GLY A 318 2.55 -0.72 -17.49
C GLY A 318 1.38 -1.64 -17.82
N ALA A 319 1.64 -2.94 -18.02
CA ALA A 319 0.59 -3.92 -18.29
C ALA A 319 0.71 -5.10 -17.31
N PHE A 320 -0.25 -5.25 -16.39
CA PHE A 320 -0.22 -6.27 -15.33
C PHE A 320 -0.09 -7.70 -15.87
N VAL A 321 -0.70 -7.97 -17.02
CA VAL A 321 -0.62 -9.30 -17.66
C VAL A 321 0.81 -9.69 -18.04
N CYS A 322 1.75 -8.73 -18.13
CA CYS A 322 3.17 -9.03 -18.36
C CYS A 322 3.85 -9.70 -17.16
N GLY A 323 3.20 -9.78 -15.99
CA GLY A 323 3.63 -10.65 -14.90
C GLY A 323 3.43 -12.14 -15.22
N GLU A 324 2.61 -12.49 -16.22
CA GLU A 324 2.47 -13.86 -16.72
C GLU A 324 3.72 -14.28 -17.52
N GLU A 325 4.25 -15.46 -17.21
CA GLU A 325 5.55 -15.93 -17.68
C GLU A 325 5.78 -15.82 -19.20
N THR A 326 4.77 -16.16 -20.02
CA THR A 326 4.89 -16.12 -21.47
C THR A 326 4.53 -14.76 -22.07
N ALA A 327 3.67 -13.98 -21.41
CA ALA A 327 3.41 -12.59 -21.78
C ALA A 327 4.66 -11.74 -21.56
N LEU A 328 5.36 -11.93 -20.44
CA LEU A 328 6.65 -11.31 -20.11
C LEU A 328 7.67 -11.53 -21.23
N MET A 329 7.89 -12.80 -21.62
CA MET A 329 8.80 -13.14 -22.70
C MET A 329 8.38 -12.52 -24.04
N THR A 330 7.07 -12.45 -24.30
CA THR A 330 6.55 -11.80 -25.52
C THR A 330 6.80 -10.29 -25.51
N SER A 331 6.74 -9.66 -24.34
CA SER A 331 7.11 -8.25 -24.15
C SER A 331 8.59 -8.02 -24.43
N ILE A 332 9.49 -8.84 -23.86
CA ILE A 332 10.94 -8.78 -24.13
C ILE A 332 11.25 -8.97 -25.63
N GLU A 333 10.48 -9.81 -26.33
CA GLU A 333 10.60 -9.99 -27.78
C GLU A 333 10.14 -8.77 -28.61
N GLY A 334 9.74 -7.66 -27.98
CA GLY A 334 9.27 -6.44 -28.65
C GLY A 334 7.84 -6.55 -29.19
N LYS A 335 7.04 -7.47 -28.67
CA LYS A 335 5.64 -7.70 -29.08
C LYS A 335 4.69 -7.32 -27.95
N ARG A 336 3.39 -7.24 -28.26
CA ARG A 336 2.35 -7.06 -27.23
C ARG A 336 2.38 -8.21 -26.23
N GLY A 337 2.37 -7.89 -24.92
CA GLY A 337 2.40 -8.85 -23.81
C GLY A 337 1.16 -9.75 -23.74
N THR A 338 1.05 -10.71 -24.65
CA THR A 338 -0.06 -11.67 -24.68
C THR A 338 0.44 -13.07 -24.34
N PRO A 339 -0.20 -13.80 -23.41
CA PRO A 339 0.19 -15.17 -23.06
C PRO A 339 0.16 -16.13 -24.25
N ARG A 340 1.04 -17.13 -24.24
CA ARG A 340 1.14 -18.20 -25.24
C ARG A 340 0.42 -19.46 -24.74
N PRO A 341 -0.25 -20.22 -25.62
CA PRO A 341 -0.74 -21.55 -25.26
C PRO A 341 0.42 -22.45 -24.80
N ARG A 342 0.15 -23.27 -23.78
CA ARG A 342 1.07 -24.30 -23.27
C ARG A 342 0.40 -25.66 -23.47
N PRO A 343 1.09 -26.70 -23.96
CA PRO A 343 2.52 -26.75 -24.35
C PRO A 343 2.84 -26.01 -25.68
N PRO A 344 4.14 -25.69 -25.95
CA PRO A 344 5.32 -26.00 -25.14
C PRO A 344 5.50 -25.08 -23.92
N PHE A 345 6.12 -25.59 -22.86
CA PHE A 345 6.47 -24.81 -21.66
C PHE A 345 7.77 -24.02 -21.85
N PRO A 346 7.96 -22.88 -21.15
CA PRO A 346 9.13 -22.02 -21.34
C PRO A 346 10.48 -22.66 -21.03
N ALA A 347 10.51 -23.59 -20.07
CA ALA A 347 11.71 -24.38 -19.78
C ALA A 347 12.24 -25.15 -21.00
N ILE A 348 11.37 -25.43 -21.99
CA ILE A 348 11.75 -26.07 -23.26
C ILE A 348 11.83 -25.03 -24.39
N GLN A 349 10.80 -24.19 -24.54
CA GLN A 349 10.73 -23.12 -25.55
C GLN A 349 10.11 -21.85 -24.96
N GLY A 350 10.95 -20.98 -24.42
CA GLY A 350 10.58 -19.69 -23.84
C GLY A 350 10.97 -18.51 -24.72
N LEU A 351 11.87 -17.66 -24.20
CA LEU A 351 12.34 -16.45 -24.86
C LEU A 351 13.03 -16.79 -26.18
N TRP A 352 12.58 -16.18 -27.28
CA TRP A 352 13.04 -16.49 -28.65
C TRP A 352 13.05 -17.99 -28.99
N LYS A 353 12.09 -18.74 -28.41
CA LYS A 353 11.95 -20.20 -28.55
C LYS A 353 13.17 -21.00 -28.05
N ARG A 354 13.94 -20.45 -27.12
CA ARG A 354 15.06 -21.12 -26.45
C ARG A 354 14.67 -21.57 -25.04
N PRO A 355 15.29 -22.62 -24.47
CA PRO A 355 15.06 -23.00 -23.08
C PRO A 355 15.28 -21.81 -22.15
N THR A 356 14.27 -21.50 -21.34
CA THR A 356 14.27 -20.30 -20.51
C THR A 356 13.68 -20.62 -19.14
N VAL A 357 14.37 -20.20 -18.08
CA VAL A 357 13.79 -20.19 -16.73
C VAL A 357 13.39 -18.78 -16.37
N LEU A 358 12.14 -18.62 -15.91
CA LEU A 358 11.67 -17.39 -15.27
C LEU A 358 11.43 -17.66 -13.79
N ASN A 359 12.04 -16.85 -12.94
CA ASN A 359 11.84 -16.86 -11.51
C ASN A 359 11.50 -15.45 -11.01
N ASN A 360 10.69 -15.36 -9.96
CA ASN A 360 10.35 -14.09 -9.31
C ASN A 360 11.53 -13.60 -8.42
N VAL A 361 11.56 -12.30 -8.13
CA VAL A 361 12.59 -11.63 -7.32
C VAL A 361 12.85 -12.33 -5.98
N GLU A 362 11.83 -12.52 -5.14
CA GLU A 362 11.96 -13.18 -3.84
C GLU A 362 12.50 -14.62 -3.97
N THR A 363 12.14 -15.31 -5.06
CA THR A 363 12.67 -16.65 -5.35
C THR A 363 14.17 -16.63 -5.60
N LEU A 364 14.65 -15.69 -6.43
CA LEU A 364 16.07 -15.56 -6.77
C LEU A 364 16.89 -15.05 -5.58
N ALA A 365 16.38 -14.08 -4.82
CA ALA A 365 17.04 -13.54 -3.64
C ALA A 365 17.23 -14.58 -2.51
N SER A 366 16.41 -15.64 -2.49
CA SER A 366 16.56 -16.76 -1.57
C SER A 366 17.70 -17.73 -1.94
N ILE A 367 18.06 -17.82 -3.23
CA ILE A 367 19.01 -18.83 -3.74
C ILE A 367 20.40 -18.72 -3.12
N PRO A 368 21.03 -17.53 -2.99
CA PRO A 368 22.38 -17.44 -2.42
C PRO A 368 22.49 -18.08 -1.03
N GLN A 369 21.53 -17.80 -0.15
CA GLN A 369 21.55 -18.36 1.21
C GLN A 369 21.27 -19.86 1.22
N ILE A 370 20.40 -20.35 0.34
CA ILE A 370 20.19 -21.81 0.15
C ILE A 370 21.49 -22.50 -0.23
N ILE A 371 22.26 -21.95 -1.16
CA ILE A 371 23.54 -22.55 -1.58
C ILE A 371 24.59 -22.43 -0.49
N LEU A 372 24.66 -21.31 0.22
CA LEU A 372 25.67 -21.07 1.26
C LEU A 372 25.45 -21.97 2.49
N GLN A 373 24.23 -21.97 3.04
CA GLN A 373 23.84 -22.66 4.27
C GLN A 373 23.35 -24.11 4.03
N GLY A 374 22.97 -24.43 2.80
CA GLY A 374 22.41 -25.71 2.39
C GLY A 374 20.87 -25.71 2.31
N GLY A 375 20.31 -26.52 1.41
CA GLY A 375 18.88 -26.67 1.20
C GLY A 375 18.15 -27.18 2.43
N LYS A 376 18.77 -28.07 3.22
CA LYS A 376 18.18 -28.55 4.49
C LYS A 376 17.95 -27.43 5.50
N TRP A 377 18.82 -26.42 5.53
CA TRP A 377 18.65 -25.25 6.40
C TRP A 377 17.37 -24.49 6.03
N TYR A 378 17.14 -24.25 4.73
CA TYR A 378 15.91 -23.59 4.27
C TYR A 378 14.66 -24.46 4.49
N ALA A 379 14.78 -25.77 4.26
CA ALA A 379 13.69 -26.74 4.46
C ALA A 379 13.38 -27.02 5.95
N GLY A 380 14.24 -26.56 6.86
CA GLY A 380 14.04 -26.63 8.31
C GLY A 380 12.94 -25.70 8.81
N LEU A 381 12.53 -24.72 8.00
CA LEU A 381 11.40 -23.84 8.26
C LEU A 381 10.20 -24.15 7.38
N GLY A 382 9.02 -23.73 7.85
CA GLY A 382 7.76 -23.87 7.15
C GLY A 382 7.09 -25.24 7.33
N THR A 383 6.05 -25.51 6.54
CA THR A 383 5.30 -26.78 6.58
C THR A 383 6.00 -27.88 5.75
N PRO A 384 5.59 -29.16 5.84
CA PRO A 384 6.16 -30.22 5.01
C PRO A 384 6.07 -29.99 3.50
N ARG A 385 5.03 -29.30 3.02
CA ARG A 385 4.80 -29.00 1.59
C ARG A 385 5.12 -27.56 1.18
N SER A 386 5.23 -26.66 2.16
CA SER A 386 5.52 -25.24 1.94
C SER A 386 6.71 -24.83 2.80
N LYS A 387 7.91 -24.96 2.24
CA LYS A 387 9.18 -24.77 2.95
C LYS A 387 9.64 -23.32 2.99
N GLY A 388 10.47 -22.99 3.97
CA GLY A 388 11.10 -21.69 4.15
C GLY A 388 10.13 -20.60 4.61
N THR A 389 10.50 -19.36 4.30
CA THR A 389 9.77 -18.14 4.66
C THR A 389 9.05 -17.55 3.44
N LYS A 390 8.10 -16.65 3.72
CA LYS A 390 7.42 -15.81 2.72
C LYS A 390 7.35 -14.39 3.24
N VAL A 391 7.61 -13.43 2.36
CA VAL A 391 7.37 -12.01 2.64
C VAL A 391 5.93 -11.65 2.29
N PHE A 392 5.20 -11.06 3.23
CA PHE A 392 3.88 -10.52 3.03
C PHE A 392 3.91 -8.99 3.09
N ALA A 393 3.17 -8.35 2.19
CA ALA A 393 2.91 -6.92 2.23
C ALA A 393 1.56 -6.71 2.93
N LEU A 394 1.61 -6.34 4.20
CA LEU A 394 0.46 -6.17 5.08
C LEU A 394 -0.06 -4.73 4.97
N THR A 395 -1.29 -4.58 4.48
CA THR A 395 -1.94 -3.30 4.14
C THR A 395 -3.43 -3.33 4.49
N GLY A 396 -4.13 -2.21 4.25
CA GLY A 396 -5.55 -2.06 4.56
C GLY A 396 -5.77 -1.61 6.00
N ASP A 397 -6.84 -2.09 6.62
CA ASP A 397 -7.28 -1.69 7.96
C ASP A 397 -6.49 -2.42 9.05
N VAL A 398 -5.21 -2.07 9.21
CA VAL A 398 -4.28 -2.69 10.16
C VAL A 398 -3.33 -1.67 10.80
N ASN A 399 -3.05 -1.82 12.09
CA ASN A 399 -2.26 -0.84 12.85
C ASN A 399 -0.79 -0.76 12.42
N ASN A 400 -0.18 -1.87 12.00
CA ASN A 400 1.20 -1.94 11.55
C ASN A 400 1.24 -2.32 10.06
N VAL A 401 1.23 -1.31 9.18
CA VAL A 401 1.33 -1.47 7.73
C VAL A 401 2.79 -1.63 7.33
N GLY A 402 3.12 -2.68 6.55
CA GLY A 402 4.51 -2.95 6.21
C GLY A 402 4.80 -4.31 5.61
N LEU A 403 6.07 -4.70 5.67
CA LEU A 403 6.59 -5.99 5.20
C LEU A 403 6.85 -6.94 6.35
N VAL A 404 6.28 -8.13 6.23
CA VAL A 404 6.31 -9.18 7.25
C VAL A 404 6.89 -10.46 6.64
N GLU A 405 8.13 -10.81 7.00
CA GLU A 405 8.70 -12.11 6.61
C GLU A 405 8.47 -13.15 7.70
N VAL A 406 7.74 -14.20 7.38
CA VAL A 406 7.33 -15.23 8.34
C VAL A 406 7.51 -16.63 7.77
N PRO A 407 7.70 -17.66 8.62
CA PRO A 407 7.69 -19.05 8.18
C PRO A 407 6.35 -19.42 7.54
N MET A 408 6.40 -20.17 6.44
CA MET A 408 5.19 -20.71 5.80
C MET A 408 4.38 -21.56 6.80
N GLY A 409 3.06 -21.37 6.84
CA GLY A 409 2.15 -22.08 7.75
C GLY A 409 1.93 -21.41 9.10
N ILE A 410 2.50 -20.21 9.34
CA ILE A 410 2.09 -19.37 10.47
C ILE A 410 0.57 -19.10 10.39
N PRO A 411 -0.17 -19.06 11.50
CA PRO A 411 -1.60 -18.74 11.49
C PRO A 411 -1.87 -17.32 10.97
N LEU A 412 -2.96 -17.16 10.22
CA LEU A 412 -3.37 -15.88 9.65
C LEU A 412 -3.59 -14.80 10.73
N GLY A 413 -4.23 -15.18 11.84
CA GLY A 413 -4.50 -14.30 12.98
C GLY A 413 -3.23 -13.82 13.68
N THR A 414 -2.16 -14.63 13.70
CA THR A 414 -0.85 -14.20 14.20
C THR A 414 -0.27 -13.08 13.33
N ILE A 415 -0.39 -13.17 12.00
CA ILE A 415 0.06 -12.09 11.12
C ILE A 415 -0.75 -10.81 11.36
N ILE A 416 -2.08 -10.92 11.46
CA ILE A 416 -2.96 -9.74 11.53
C ILE A 416 -2.95 -9.09 12.92
N TYR A 417 -3.17 -9.87 13.98
CA TYR A 417 -3.33 -9.34 15.35
C TYR A 417 -2.00 -9.18 16.07
N ASP A 418 -1.11 -10.17 15.99
CA ASP A 418 0.15 -10.08 16.73
C ASP A 418 1.15 -9.17 16.01
N ILE A 419 1.43 -9.44 14.74
CA ILE A 419 2.43 -8.67 13.97
C ILE A 419 1.82 -7.35 13.48
N GLY A 420 0.65 -7.43 12.87
CA GLY A 420 -0.11 -6.28 12.35
C GLY A 420 -0.70 -5.38 13.43
N GLY A 421 -0.75 -5.82 14.69
CA GLY A 421 -1.31 -5.03 15.79
C GLY A 421 -2.84 -4.92 15.76
N GLY A 422 -3.54 -5.75 14.98
CA GLY A 422 -5.00 -5.76 14.88
C GLY A 422 -5.56 -4.60 14.07
N ILE A 423 -6.87 -4.40 14.19
CA ILE A 423 -7.64 -3.43 13.42
C ILE A 423 -7.62 -2.06 14.12
N PRO A 424 -7.48 -0.94 13.37
CA PRO A 424 -7.55 0.40 13.92
C PRO A 424 -8.84 0.68 14.69
N ASP A 425 -8.76 1.59 15.66
CA ASP A 425 -9.90 2.09 16.46
C ASP A 425 -10.71 1.02 17.21
N GLY A 426 -10.16 -0.20 17.39
CA GLY A 426 -10.83 -1.29 18.09
C GLY A 426 -12.00 -1.90 17.31
N LYS A 427 -12.06 -1.64 16.00
CA LYS A 427 -13.02 -2.22 15.06
C LYS A 427 -12.85 -3.73 14.90
N GLU A 428 -13.84 -4.38 14.31
CA GLU A 428 -13.87 -5.82 14.07
C GLU A 428 -13.19 -6.20 12.75
N PHE A 429 -12.43 -7.29 12.77
CA PHE A 429 -11.89 -7.86 11.54
C PHE A 429 -13.01 -8.52 10.75
N LYS A 430 -13.17 -8.13 9.48
CA LYS A 430 -14.16 -8.72 8.59
C LYS A 430 -13.55 -9.78 7.68
N ALA A 431 -12.52 -9.40 6.94
CA ALA A 431 -11.89 -10.26 5.95
C ALA A 431 -10.46 -9.80 5.62
N VAL A 432 -9.69 -10.69 5.02
CA VAL A 432 -8.42 -10.36 4.37
C VAL A 432 -8.42 -10.86 2.94
N GLN A 433 -8.06 -10.00 2.00
CA GLN A 433 -7.84 -10.39 0.61
C GLN A 433 -6.40 -10.90 0.47
N LEU A 434 -6.27 -12.15 0.00
CA LEU A 434 -4.97 -12.77 -0.31
C LEU A 434 -4.90 -13.17 -1.77
N GLY A 435 -3.73 -12.94 -2.37
CA GLY A 435 -3.45 -13.36 -3.74
C GLY A 435 -3.57 -12.27 -4.79
N GLY A 436 -3.51 -11.01 -4.37
CA GLY A 436 -3.69 -9.86 -5.24
C GLY A 436 -5.15 -9.73 -5.73
N PRO A 437 -5.36 -9.08 -6.88
CA PRO A 437 -6.69 -8.70 -7.36
C PRO A 437 -7.47 -9.89 -7.92
N SER A 438 -6.78 -10.97 -8.30
CA SER A 438 -7.40 -12.24 -8.70
C SER A 438 -7.41 -13.29 -7.57
N GLY A 439 -7.10 -12.85 -6.36
CA GLY A 439 -7.12 -13.66 -5.14
C GLY A 439 -8.52 -13.85 -4.57
N GLY A 440 -8.63 -14.21 -3.29
CA GLY A 440 -9.92 -14.37 -2.61
C GLY A 440 -9.93 -13.74 -1.21
N CYS A 441 -11.13 -13.51 -0.69
CA CYS A 441 -11.36 -12.99 0.66
C CYS A 441 -11.49 -14.14 1.66
N ILE A 442 -10.72 -14.10 2.75
CA ILE A 442 -10.80 -15.04 3.87
C ILE A 442 -11.47 -14.34 5.05
N PRO A 443 -12.59 -14.87 5.59
CA PRO A 443 -13.34 -14.26 6.69
C PRO A 443 -12.71 -14.51 8.07
N ALA A 444 -13.24 -13.81 9.08
CA ALA A 444 -12.85 -13.92 10.49
C ALA A 444 -12.85 -15.35 11.06
N GLU A 445 -13.76 -16.22 10.62
CA GLU A 445 -13.86 -17.62 11.07
C GLU A 445 -12.65 -18.50 10.70
N HIS A 446 -11.74 -17.98 9.87
CA HIS A 446 -10.56 -18.70 9.39
C HIS A 446 -9.24 -18.04 9.80
N LEU A 447 -9.22 -17.22 10.86
CA LEU A 447 -7.99 -16.62 11.40
C LEU A 447 -6.97 -17.67 11.88
N ASP A 448 -7.40 -18.84 12.34
CA ASP A 448 -6.49 -19.91 12.75
C ASP A 448 -5.91 -20.72 11.58
N ALA A 449 -6.33 -20.43 10.34
CA ALA A 449 -5.86 -21.16 9.18
C ALA A 449 -4.34 -20.93 8.97
N PRO A 450 -3.56 -22.00 8.74
CA PRO A 450 -2.14 -21.86 8.44
C PRO A 450 -1.97 -21.22 7.06
N VAL A 451 -1.11 -20.20 6.97
CA VAL A 451 -0.81 -19.51 5.70
C VAL A 451 0.19 -20.33 4.89
N ASP A 452 -0.33 -21.35 4.19
CA ASP A 452 0.42 -22.14 3.21
C ASP A 452 -0.34 -22.33 1.89
N TYR A 453 0.35 -22.80 0.84
CA TYR A 453 -0.24 -22.87 -0.50
C TYR A 453 -1.51 -23.72 -0.55
N GLU A 454 -1.56 -24.85 0.17
CA GLU A 454 -2.67 -25.77 0.08
C GLU A 454 -3.87 -25.30 0.91
N SER A 455 -3.63 -24.80 2.12
CA SER A 455 -4.68 -24.38 3.05
C SER A 455 -5.39 -23.13 2.56
N ILE A 456 -4.65 -22.14 2.07
CA ILE A 456 -5.23 -20.91 1.50
C ILE A 456 -6.05 -21.21 0.23
N THR A 457 -5.61 -22.15 -0.61
CA THR A 457 -6.37 -22.59 -1.79
C THR A 457 -7.72 -23.20 -1.43
N GLN A 458 -7.81 -23.96 -0.32
CA GLN A 458 -9.07 -24.57 0.14
C GLN A 458 -10.09 -23.52 0.62
N LEU A 459 -9.60 -22.36 1.05
CA LEU A 459 -10.43 -21.21 1.45
C LEU A 459 -10.88 -20.36 0.26
N GLY A 460 -10.52 -20.73 -0.98
CA GLY A 460 -10.92 -19.98 -2.17
C GLY A 460 -10.07 -18.73 -2.44
N ALA A 461 -8.93 -18.61 -1.77
CA ALA A 461 -7.92 -17.59 -2.03
C ALA A 461 -6.64 -18.24 -2.57
N ILE A 462 -5.62 -17.44 -2.88
CA ILE A 462 -4.29 -17.95 -3.23
C ILE A 462 -3.26 -17.17 -2.42
N VAL A 463 -2.13 -17.80 -2.07
CA VAL A 463 -1.04 -17.08 -1.39
C VAL A 463 -0.51 -15.93 -2.28
N GLY A 464 -0.47 -16.16 -3.59
CA GLY A 464 -0.05 -15.16 -4.58
C GLY A 464 1.38 -14.67 -4.37
N SER A 465 1.62 -13.44 -4.81
CA SER A 465 2.84 -12.68 -4.55
C SER A 465 3.04 -12.38 -3.06
N GLY A 466 2.00 -12.49 -2.23
CA GLY A 466 2.03 -12.22 -0.77
C GLY A 466 1.40 -10.89 -0.35
N GLY A 467 0.66 -10.21 -1.24
CA GLY A 467 -0.15 -9.05 -0.83
C GLY A 467 -1.27 -9.48 0.11
N MET A 468 -1.41 -8.78 1.25
CA MET A 468 -2.47 -8.98 2.25
C MET A 468 -3.18 -7.65 2.50
N ILE A 469 -4.43 -7.55 2.06
CA ILE A 469 -5.27 -6.36 2.29
C ILE A 469 -6.30 -6.72 3.36
N VAL A 470 -6.09 -6.21 4.57
CA VAL A 470 -6.97 -6.39 5.73
C VAL A 470 -8.16 -5.43 5.60
N MET A 471 -9.37 -5.92 5.91
CA MET A 471 -10.62 -5.16 5.83
C MET A 471 -11.40 -5.27 7.13
N ASP A 472 -11.89 -4.14 7.63
CA ASP A 472 -12.75 -4.05 8.81
C ASP A 472 -14.26 -4.23 8.49
N GLU A 473 -15.12 -4.15 9.51
CA GLU A 473 -16.58 -4.30 9.39
C GLU A 473 -17.25 -3.23 8.51
N THR A 474 -16.57 -2.11 8.25
CA THR A 474 -17.09 -0.98 7.45
C THR A 474 -16.91 -1.16 5.95
N MET A 475 -16.24 -2.22 5.51
CA MET A 475 -16.04 -2.54 4.10
C MET A 475 -17.21 -3.33 3.51
N CYS A 476 -17.69 -2.97 2.31
CA CYS A 476 -18.74 -3.73 1.62
C CYS A 476 -18.14 -4.83 0.73
N MET A 477 -18.49 -6.10 0.97
CA MET A 477 -17.87 -7.21 0.23
C MET A 477 -18.33 -7.32 -1.23
N VAL A 478 -19.52 -6.79 -1.54
CA VAL A 478 -20.00 -6.68 -2.92
C VAL A 478 -19.19 -5.63 -3.70
N ASP A 479 -18.92 -4.48 -3.08
CA ASP A 479 -18.10 -3.43 -3.70
C ASP A 479 -16.63 -3.84 -3.82
N VAL A 480 -16.09 -4.55 -2.83
CA VAL A 480 -14.75 -5.17 -2.89
C VAL A 480 -14.66 -6.13 -4.09
N ALA A 481 -15.66 -6.99 -4.28
CA ALA A 481 -15.71 -7.88 -5.44
C ALA A 481 -15.83 -7.11 -6.77
N ARG A 482 -16.61 -6.03 -6.81
CA ARG A 482 -16.73 -5.12 -7.97
C ARG A 482 -15.38 -4.49 -8.31
N PHE A 483 -14.69 -3.92 -7.34
CA PHE A 483 -13.39 -3.26 -7.50
C PHE A 483 -12.33 -4.21 -8.07
N PHE A 484 -12.20 -5.41 -7.51
CA PHE A 484 -11.22 -6.38 -8.01
C PHE A 484 -11.60 -6.97 -9.39
N MET A 485 -12.89 -7.11 -9.68
CA MET A 485 -13.35 -7.52 -11.00
C MET A 485 -13.09 -6.43 -12.06
N GLU A 486 -13.24 -5.16 -11.69
CA GLU A 486 -12.88 -4.00 -12.52
C GLU A 486 -11.40 -4.04 -12.91
N PHE A 487 -10.52 -4.18 -11.92
CA PHE A 487 -9.08 -4.36 -12.16
C PHE A 487 -8.78 -5.53 -13.11
N CYS A 488 -9.34 -6.71 -12.84
CA CYS A 488 -9.10 -7.89 -13.68
C CYS A 488 -9.62 -7.72 -15.12
N MET A 489 -10.67 -6.93 -15.31
CA MET A 489 -11.23 -6.61 -16.62
C MET A 489 -10.31 -5.65 -17.38
N GLU A 490 -9.85 -4.57 -16.74
CA GLU A 490 -8.94 -3.58 -17.33
C GLU A 490 -7.59 -4.21 -17.70
N GLU A 491 -7.07 -5.11 -16.87
CA GLU A 491 -5.78 -5.78 -17.08
C GLU A 491 -5.85 -6.99 -18.01
N SER A 492 -7.01 -7.26 -18.62
CA SER A 492 -7.15 -8.32 -19.59
C SER A 492 -6.33 -8.04 -20.84
N CYS A 493 -5.45 -8.97 -21.23
CA CYS A 493 -4.76 -8.87 -22.52
C CYS A 493 -5.70 -8.96 -23.75
N GLY A 494 -6.98 -9.26 -23.55
CA GLY A 494 -8.01 -9.31 -24.59
C GLY A 494 -7.98 -10.55 -25.49
N LYS A 495 -7.11 -11.54 -25.22
CA LYS A 495 -6.89 -12.68 -26.12
C LYS A 495 -7.99 -13.74 -26.09
N CYS A 496 -8.46 -14.14 -24.91
CA CYS A 496 -9.50 -15.17 -24.79
C CYS A 496 -10.85 -14.52 -24.48
N THR A 497 -11.90 -14.96 -25.19
CA THR A 497 -13.28 -14.50 -25.00
C THR A 497 -13.78 -14.62 -23.55
N PRO A 498 -13.58 -15.73 -22.82
CA PRO A 498 -14.06 -15.83 -21.44
C PRO A 498 -13.48 -14.73 -20.53
N CYS A 499 -12.18 -14.47 -20.59
CA CYS A 499 -11.59 -13.37 -19.82
C CYS A 499 -12.07 -12.01 -20.34
N ARG A 500 -11.94 -11.71 -21.64
CA ARG A 500 -12.25 -10.37 -22.19
C ARG A 500 -13.72 -9.96 -22.02
N VAL A 501 -14.65 -10.89 -22.25
CA VAL A 501 -16.10 -10.59 -22.25
C VAL A 501 -16.74 -11.03 -20.95
N GLY A 502 -16.29 -12.15 -20.37
CA GLY A 502 -16.88 -12.68 -19.15
C GLY A 502 -16.63 -11.81 -17.94
N THR A 503 -15.42 -11.28 -17.73
CA THR A 503 -15.14 -10.37 -16.60
C THR A 503 -15.92 -9.07 -16.73
N SER A 504 -16.03 -8.52 -17.95
CA SER A 504 -16.88 -7.35 -18.24
C SER A 504 -18.35 -7.60 -17.89
N LYS A 505 -18.88 -8.80 -18.16
CA LYS A 505 -20.25 -9.17 -17.78
C LYS A 505 -20.44 -9.37 -16.29
N MET A 506 -19.46 -9.95 -15.60
CA MET A 506 -19.50 -10.03 -14.14
C MET A 506 -19.45 -8.64 -13.50
N LEU A 507 -18.58 -7.75 -14.00
CA LEU A 507 -18.51 -6.37 -13.54
C LEU A 507 -19.84 -5.62 -13.74
N GLU A 508 -20.47 -5.76 -14.91
CA GLU A 508 -21.78 -5.15 -15.19
C GLU A 508 -22.84 -5.55 -14.15
N VAL A 509 -22.86 -6.84 -13.76
CA VAL A 509 -23.78 -7.34 -12.73
C VAL A 509 -23.43 -6.81 -11.35
N LEU A 510 -22.15 -6.83 -10.96
CA LEU A 510 -21.71 -6.32 -9.66
C LEU A 510 -22.01 -4.82 -9.50
N THR A 511 -21.69 -4.02 -10.52
CA THR A 511 -22.03 -2.59 -10.55
C THR A 511 -23.54 -2.37 -10.43
N ARG A 512 -24.34 -3.18 -11.15
CA ARG A 512 -25.79 -3.11 -11.04
C ARG A 512 -26.31 -3.41 -9.63
N ILE A 513 -25.70 -4.38 -8.93
CA ILE A 513 -26.05 -4.70 -7.55
C ILE A 513 -25.71 -3.51 -6.64
N CYS A 514 -24.51 -2.92 -6.77
CA CYS A 514 -24.10 -1.73 -6.00
C CYS A 514 -24.98 -0.49 -6.28
N ASP A 515 -25.53 -0.38 -7.49
CA ASP A 515 -26.41 0.73 -7.93
C ASP A 515 -27.90 0.52 -7.61
N SER A 516 -28.23 -0.37 -6.66
CA SER A 516 -29.62 -0.70 -6.27
C SER A 516 -30.48 -1.37 -7.35
N LYS A 517 -29.87 -1.75 -8.48
CA LYS A 517 -30.55 -2.31 -9.66
C LYS A 517 -30.40 -3.83 -9.78
N GLY A 518 -29.88 -4.50 -8.75
CA GLY A 518 -29.68 -5.96 -8.72
C GLY A 518 -30.98 -6.75 -8.97
N LYS A 519 -30.83 -7.94 -9.57
CA LYS A 519 -31.93 -8.86 -9.93
C LYS A 519 -31.79 -10.20 -9.19
N GLU A 520 -32.91 -10.90 -9.04
CA GLU A 520 -32.98 -12.21 -8.36
C GLU A 520 -31.95 -13.22 -8.90
N ASP A 521 -31.85 -13.37 -10.23
CA ASP A 521 -30.95 -14.34 -10.86
C ASP A 521 -29.47 -13.90 -10.88
N ASP A 522 -29.10 -12.74 -10.33
CA ASP A 522 -27.75 -12.19 -10.48
C ASP A 522 -26.70 -13.03 -9.76
N ILE A 523 -27.03 -13.61 -8.61
CA ILE A 523 -26.10 -14.46 -7.85
C ILE A 523 -25.79 -15.75 -8.64
N GLU A 524 -26.82 -16.45 -9.11
CA GLU A 524 -26.67 -17.70 -9.86
C GLU A 524 -25.95 -17.47 -11.20
N ASN A 525 -26.20 -16.32 -11.84
CA ASN A 525 -25.49 -15.94 -13.06
C ASN A 525 -24.00 -15.67 -12.79
N LEU A 526 -23.66 -14.97 -11.71
CA LEU A 526 -22.27 -14.73 -11.31
C LEU A 526 -21.53 -16.06 -11.06
N GLU A 527 -22.12 -17.00 -10.31
CA GLU A 527 -21.53 -18.32 -10.04
C GLU A 527 -21.31 -19.11 -11.34
N LYS A 528 -22.31 -19.15 -12.21
CA LYS A 528 -22.24 -19.87 -13.49
C LYS A 528 -21.16 -19.29 -14.40
N TRP A 529 -21.10 -17.96 -14.54
CA TRP A 529 -20.10 -17.32 -15.39
C TRP A 529 -18.70 -17.45 -14.80
N ALA A 530 -18.56 -17.32 -13.48
CA ALA A 530 -17.29 -17.54 -12.80
C ALA A 530 -16.70 -18.91 -13.16
N GLN A 531 -17.48 -19.99 -13.03
CA GLN A 531 -17.01 -21.34 -13.34
C GLN A 531 -16.59 -21.50 -14.81
N ILE A 532 -17.32 -20.90 -15.75
CA ILE A 532 -16.98 -20.91 -17.18
C ILE A 532 -15.65 -20.17 -17.42
N ILE A 533 -15.49 -18.99 -16.81
CA ILE A 533 -14.29 -18.17 -16.97
C ILE A 533 -13.07 -18.89 -16.40
N GLN A 534 -13.19 -19.50 -15.22
CA GLN A 534 -12.11 -20.28 -14.60
C GLN A 534 -11.67 -21.44 -15.51
N ASN A 535 -12.61 -22.19 -16.08
CA ASN A 535 -12.31 -23.41 -16.82
C ASN A 535 -11.82 -23.19 -18.24
N VAL A 536 -12.18 -22.07 -18.88
CA VAL A 536 -11.96 -21.84 -20.32
C VAL A 536 -10.92 -20.75 -20.59
N SER A 537 -10.43 -20.06 -19.55
CA SER A 537 -9.39 -19.04 -19.69
C SER A 537 -7.99 -19.63 -19.95
N LEU A 538 -7.23 -18.94 -20.81
CA LEU A 538 -5.93 -19.40 -21.28
C LEU A 538 -4.81 -19.31 -20.24
N CYS A 539 -4.84 -18.26 -19.40
CA CYS A 539 -3.77 -17.93 -18.46
C CYS A 539 -4.29 -17.76 -17.03
N GLY A 540 -3.36 -17.67 -16.07
CA GLY A 540 -3.67 -17.56 -14.65
C GLY A 540 -4.66 -16.44 -14.33
N LEU A 541 -4.44 -15.22 -14.84
CA LEU A 541 -5.35 -14.08 -14.60
C LEU A 541 -6.80 -14.42 -14.93
N GLY A 542 -7.08 -14.95 -16.13
CA GLY A 542 -8.46 -15.32 -16.47
C GLY A 542 -8.99 -16.50 -15.67
N GLN A 543 -8.11 -17.42 -15.25
CA GLN A 543 -8.48 -18.57 -14.42
C GLN A 543 -8.80 -18.19 -12.97
N THR A 544 -8.23 -17.10 -12.47
CA THR A 544 -8.37 -16.67 -11.07
C THR A 544 -9.18 -15.38 -10.90
N ALA A 545 -9.42 -14.60 -11.96
CA ALA A 545 -10.21 -13.37 -11.91
C ALA A 545 -11.60 -13.53 -11.24
N PRO A 546 -12.29 -14.68 -11.33
CA PRO A 546 -13.56 -14.86 -10.61
C PRO A 546 -13.45 -15.12 -9.10
N ASN A 547 -12.24 -15.37 -8.56
CA ASN A 547 -12.06 -15.76 -7.15
C ASN A 547 -12.54 -14.72 -6.13
N PRO A 548 -12.37 -13.38 -6.32
CA PRO A 548 -12.91 -12.40 -5.38
C PRO A 548 -14.44 -12.49 -5.30
N VAL A 549 -15.10 -12.72 -6.44
CA VAL A 549 -16.56 -12.90 -6.49
C VAL A 549 -16.98 -14.21 -5.85
N LEU A 550 -16.34 -15.33 -6.20
CA LEU A 550 -16.69 -16.64 -5.64
C LEU A 550 -16.48 -16.72 -4.13
N SER A 551 -15.36 -16.17 -3.63
CA SER A 551 -15.05 -16.15 -2.21
C SER A 551 -16.03 -15.26 -1.44
N THR A 552 -16.38 -14.08 -1.96
CA THR A 552 -17.37 -13.20 -1.31
C THR A 552 -18.79 -13.73 -1.38
N LEU A 553 -19.19 -14.40 -2.47
CA LEU A 553 -20.47 -15.13 -2.52
C LEU A 553 -20.50 -16.28 -1.51
N ARG A 554 -19.39 -17.00 -1.32
CA ARG A 554 -19.31 -18.12 -0.36
C ARG A 554 -19.48 -17.65 1.07
N TYR A 555 -18.78 -16.59 1.47
CA TYR A 555 -18.69 -16.18 2.88
C TYR A 555 -19.61 -15.01 3.25
N PHE A 556 -19.97 -14.17 2.29
CA PHE A 556 -20.73 -12.93 2.51
C PHE A 556 -21.98 -12.84 1.63
N ARG A 557 -22.59 -13.99 1.28
CA ARG A 557 -23.83 -14.05 0.45
C ARG A 557 -24.93 -13.13 0.96
N HIS A 558 -25.08 -13.05 2.28
CA HIS A 558 -26.08 -12.21 2.93
C HIS A 558 -25.95 -10.72 2.57
N GLU A 559 -24.74 -10.22 2.26
CA GLU A 559 -24.57 -8.85 1.77
C GLU A 559 -25.12 -8.68 0.36
N TYR A 560 -24.91 -9.66 -0.54
CA TYR A 560 -25.49 -9.65 -1.88
C TYR A 560 -27.02 -9.67 -1.81
N GLU A 561 -27.58 -10.53 -0.97
CA GLU A 561 -29.03 -10.63 -0.74
C GLU A 561 -29.61 -9.31 -0.17
N ALA A 562 -28.90 -8.64 0.76
CA ALA A 562 -29.30 -7.32 1.26
C ALA A 562 -29.29 -6.25 0.16
N HIS A 563 -28.30 -6.25 -0.75
CA HIS A 563 -28.25 -5.31 -1.87
C HIS A 563 -29.38 -5.57 -2.88
N ILE A 564 -29.71 -6.84 -3.14
CA ILE A 564 -30.69 -7.22 -4.16
C ILE A 564 -32.12 -7.07 -3.62
N HIS A 565 -32.43 -7.66 -2.46
CA HIS A 565 -33.78 -7.76 -1.90
C HIS A 565 -34.14 -6.59 -0.99
N GLU A 566 -33.25 -6.23 -0.06
CA GLU A 566 -33.52 -5.16 0.93
C GLU A 566 -33.25 -3.76 0.37
N LYS A 567 -32.59 -3.67 -0.80
CA LYS A 567 -32.11 -2.40 -1.38
C LYS A 567 -31.31 -1.58 -0.37
N ARG A 568 -30.48 -2.27 0.42
CA ARG A 568 -29.66 -1.70 1.49
C ARG A 568 -28.24 -2.22 1.44
N CYS A 569 -27.26 -1.34 1.65
CA CYS A 569 -25.87 -1.71 1.83
C CYS A 569 -25.57 -1.79 3.34
N PRO A 570 -25.28 -2.98 3.91
CA PRO A 570 -25.03 -3.11 5.35
C PRO A 570 -23.85 -2.26 5.85
N ALA A 571 -22.83 -2.09 5.01
CA ALA A 571 -21.63 -1.32 5.32
C ALA A 571 -21.75 0.18 4.99
N GLY A 572 -22.83 0.62 4.32
CA GLY A 572 -23.04 2.03 3.96
C GLY A 572 -22.12 2.59 2.85
N VAL A 573 -21.33 1.73 2.18
CA VAL A 573 -20.38 2.14 1.12
C VAL A 573 -21.08 2.46 -0.20
N CYS A 574 -22.07 1.66 -0.60
CA CYS A 574 -22.78 1.83 -1.87
C CYS A 574 -23.81 2.97 -1.76
N ARG A 575 -23.47 4.16 -2.27
CA ARG A 575 -24.28 5.38 -2.16
C ARG A 575 -25.74 5.21 -2.58
N ALA A 576 -26.01 4.49 -3.67
CA ALA A 576 -27.36 4.25 -4.19
C ALA A 576 -28.25 3.38 -3.28
N LEU A 577 -27.65 2.74 -2.27
CA LEU A 577 -28.28 1.82 -1.32
C LEU A 577 -28.28 2.34 0.12
N VAL A 578 -27.89 3.60 0.32
CA VAL A 578 -27.97 4.27 1.62
C VAL A 578 -29.35 4.88 1.74
N ALA A 579 -30.20 4.29 2.58
CA ALA A 579 -31.52 4.82 2.91
C ALA A 579 -31.45 5.67 4.18
N TYR A 580 -32.02 6.88 4.12
CA TYR A 580 -32.15 7.76 5.28
C TYR A 580 -33.54 7.59 5.90
N HIS A 581 -33.60 7.20 7.17
CA HIS A 581 -34.84 7.11 7.92
C HIS A 581 -34.91 8.22 8.97
N ALA A 582 -35.98 9.01 8.94
CA ALA A 582 -36.30 9.92 10.03
C ALA A 582 -36.75 9.10 11.25
N MET A 583 -36.14 9.34 12.43
CA MET A 583 -36.57 8.71 13.68
C MET A 583 -37.85 9.40 14.17
N GLU A 584 -39.01 8.75 14.02
CA GLU A 584 -40.34 9.31 14.35
C GLU A 584 -40.36 9.93 15.76
N ASP A 585 -39.76 9.28 16.75
CA ASP A 585 -39.74 9.67 18.17
C ASP A 585 -38.79 10.84 18.52
N LYS A 586 -37.78 11.13 17.69
CA LYS A 586 -36.84 12.25 17.91
C LYS A 586 -37.05 13.41 16.95
N CYS A 587 -37.58 13.14 15.76
CA CYS A 587 -37.83 14.12 14.73
C CYS A 587 -39.23 14.77 14.86
N LEU A 588 -40.25 14.07 15.40
CA LEU A 588 -41.60 14.65 15.63
C LEU A 588 -41.56 15.96 16.43
N PRO A 589 -40.90 16.01 17.61
CA PRO A 589 -40.93 17.23 18.42
C PRO A 589 -40.22 18.40 17.72
N CYS A 590 -39.17 18.11 16.96
CA CYS A 590 -38.47 19.13 16.17
C CYS A 590 -39.30 19.63 14.98
N LEU A 591 -40.06 18.76 14.32
CA LEU A 591 -40.94 19.11 13.18
C LEU A 591 -42.23 19.80 13.64
N GLU A 592 -42.83 19.37 14.75
CA GLU A 592 -44.01 20.01 15.37
C GLU A 592 -43.72 21.44 15.85
N THR A 593 -42.51 21.67 16.40
CA THR A 593 -42.08 22.99 16.86
C THR A 593 -41.77 23.94 15.69
N VAL A 594 -41.39 23.40 14.53
CA VAL A 594 -41.01 24.18 13.34
C VAL A 594 -42.21 24.50 12.44
N ALA A 595 -43.21 23.62 12.36
CA ALA A 595 -44.25 23.78 11.36
C ALA A 595 -45.42 24.67 11.81
N GLY A 596 -45.84 24.68 13.08
CA GLY A 596 -47.10 25.36 13.44
C GLY A 596 -48.32 24.91 12.61
N TYR A 597 -48.20 23.76 11.93
CA TYR A 597 -49.23 23.20 11.06
C TYR A 597 -49.99 22.13 11.85
N ASP A 598 -51.29 22.34 11.92
CA ASP A 598 -52.32 21.42 12.30
C ASP A 598 -52.21 20.07 11.56
N ALA A 599 -52.59 19.01 12.27
CA ALA A 599 -52.28 17.59 12.03
C ALA A 599 -52.65 17.01 10.63
N GLY A 600 -53.24 17.80 9.73
CA GLY A 600 -53.51 17.41 8.34
C GLY A 600 -52.34 17.62 7.37
N GLY A 601 -51.34 18.47 7.70
CA GLY A 601 -50.18 18.73 6.83
C GLY A 601 -49.09 17.64 6.87
N TYR A 602 -49.09 16.82 7.91
CA TYR A 602 -48.06 15.80 8.14
C TYR A 602 -48.14 14.63 7.15
N GLU A 603 -49.34 14.23 6.70
CA GLU A 603 -49.49 13.18 5.68
C GLU A 603 -48.91 13.59 4.33
N GLY A 604 -48.93 14.89 4.00
CA GLY A 604 -48.30 15.43 2.79
C GLY A 604 -46.77 15.48 2.88
N LEU A 605 -46.23 15.87 4.05
CA LEU A 605 -44.77 15.94 4.25
C LEU A 605 -44.11 14.56 4.34
N ARG A 606 -44.82 13.56 4.88
CA ARG A 606 -44.38 12.15 4.95
C ARG A 606 -44.13 11.53 3.57
N ALA A 607 -44.83 12.02 2.54
CA ALA A 607 -44.62 11.60 1.17
C ALA A 607 -43.37 12.23 0.51
N PHE A 608 -42.88 13.37 1.02
CA PHE A 608 -41.76 14.14 0.45
C PHE A 608 -40.43 13.98 1.21
N LEU A 609 -40.44 13.45 2.44
CA LEU A 609 -39.25 13.27 3.28
C LEU A 609 -38.08 12.47 2.63
N PRO A 610 -38.31 11.46 1.76
CA PRO A 610 -37.22 10.79 1.04
C PRO A 610 -36.51 11.66 0.00
N GLU A 611 -37.15 12.75 -0.47
CA GLU A 611 -36.62 13.63 -1.53
C GLU A 611 -35.92 14.89 -0.98
N LEU A 612 -36.05 15.16 0.32
CA LEU A 612 -35.64 16.43 0.96
C LEU A 612 -34.22 16.44 1.55
N VAL A 613 -33.40 15.41 1.33
CA VAL A 613 -31.98 15.43 1.69
C VAL A 613 -31.16 15.46 0.39
N PRO A 614 -30.70 16.64 -0.06
CA PRO A 614 -30.00 16.74 -1.33
C PRO A 614 -28.68 15.95 -1.31
N GLU A 615 -28.41 15.21 -2.38
CA GLU A 615 -27.20 14.40 -2.60
C GLU A 615 -25.88 15.16 -2.33
N ARG A 616 -25.88 16.50 -2.44
CA ARG A 616 -24.71 17.35 -2.16
C ARG A 616 -24.46 17.60 -0.67
N LEU A 617 -25.50 17.66 0.17
CA LEU A 617 -25.36 17.93 1.61
C LEU A 617 -24.59 16.80 2.32
N VAL A 618 -24.79 15.57 1.85
CA VAL A 618 -24.07 14.36 2.30
C VAL A 618 -22.58 14.44 1.94
N SER A 619 -22.26 14.93 0.72
CA SER A 619 -20.87 15.06 0.26
C SER A 619 -20.07 16.12 1.04
N LEU A 620 -20.70 17.22 1.45
CA LEU A 620 -20.08 18.31 2.22
C LEU A 620 -19.85 17.94 3.70
N ILE A 621 -20.75 17.16 4.30
CA ILE A 621 -20.60 16.67 5.69
C ILE A 621 -19.48 15.61 5.78
N GLN A 622 -19.33 14.76 4.76
CA GLN A 622 -18.28 13.75 4.70
C GLN A 622 -16.88 14.35 4.44
N ASN A 623 -16.77 15.40 3.62
CA ASN A 623 -15.49 16.06 3.32
C ASN A 623 -14.96 16.97 4.44
N SER A 624 -15.76 17.26 5.46
CA SER A 624 -15.39 18.15 6.58
C SER A 624 -14.92 17.42 7.85
N GLY A 625 -14.85 16.08 7.82
CA GLY A 625 -14.34 15.28 8.95
C GLY A 625 -15.24 15.27 10.20
N CYS A 626 -16.49 15.75 10.10
CA CYS A 626 -17.45 15.64 11.19
C CYS A 626 -18.14 14.26 11.15
N ALA A 627 -17.81 13.38 12.10
CA ALA A 627 -18.60 12.18 12.36
C ALA A 627 -20.00 12.58 12.84
N VAL A 628 -21.02 12.35 12.00
CA VAL A 628 -22.42 12.47 12.41
C VAL A 628 -22.89 11.08 12.77
N ASP A 629 -22.96 10.78 14.08
CA ASP A 629 -23.73 9.64 14.58
C ASP A 629 -25.22 9.94 14.31
N LEU A 630 -25.72 9.41 13.19
CA LEU A 630 -27.09 9.61 12.73
C LEU A 630 -28.13 8.86 13.58
N ALA A 631 -27.73 8.18 14.66
CA ALA A 631 -28.67 7.72 15.69
C ALA A 631 -28.95 8.78 16.78
N ARG A 632 -28.22 9.89 16.79
CA ARG A 632 -28.42 11.01 17.71
C ARG A 632 -28.21 12.34 16.99
N PHE A 633 -29.31 12.99 16.57
CA PHE A 633 -29.30 14.42 16.24
C PHE A 633 -28.98 15.25 17.50
N SER A 634 -27.70 15.31 17.87
CA SER A 634 -27.15 16.25 18.84
C SER A 634 -25.74 16.63 18.39
N MET A 635 -25.64 17.71 17.64
CA MET A 635 -24.37 18.34 17.28
C MET A 635 -23.84 19.09 18.52
N ILE A 636 -22.72 18.64 19.09
CA ILE A 636 -22.00 19.38 20.15
C ILE A 636 -20.72 19.93 19.53
N VAL A 637 -20.63 21.25 19.40
CA VAL A 637 -19.38 21.93 19.06
C VAL A 637 -18.86 22.60 20.32
N ASN A 638 -17.66 22.24 20.75
CA ASN A 638 -17.06 22.77 21.95
C ASN A 638 -16.18 23.99 21.58
N VAL A 639 -16.62 25.20 21.94
CA VAL A 639 -15.84 26.43 21.72
C VAL A 639 -15.70 27.15 23.07
N GLN A 640 -14.46 27.25 23.55
CA GLN A 640 -14.03 28.10 24.67
C GLN A 640 -14.96 28.13 25.90
N ASN A 641 -15.24 26.96 26.49
CA ASN A 641 -15.86 26.83 27.82
C ASN A 641 -17.21 27.55 28.03
N LYS A 642 -17.99 27.76 26.97
CA LYS A 642 -19.42 28.09 27.08
C LYS A 642 -20.24 27.19 26.18
N THR A 643 -21.08 26.36 26.78
CA THR A 643 -22.07 25.53 26.09
C THR A 643 -23.19 26.41 25.55
N CYS A 644 -23.20 26.66 24.23
CA CYS A 644 -24.37 27.21 23.55
C CYS A 644 -25.19 26.07 22.95
N THR A 645 -26.30 25.71 23.59
CA THR A 645 -27.33 24.87 22.97
C THR A 645 -28.20 25.76 22.09
N LYS A 646 -27.79 25.98 20.83
CA LYS A 646 -28.44 26.84 19.83
C LYS A 646 -29.97 26.88 19.99
N CYS A 647 -30.55 28.08 20.10
CA CYS A 647 -32.01 28.25 20.11
C CYS A 647 -32.62 27.82 18.76
N PRO A 648 -33.91 27.45 18.72
CA PRO A 648 -34.59 26.98 17.51
C PRO A 648 -34.43 27.92 16.30
N SER A 649 -34.42 29.23 16.53
CA SER A 649 -34.30 30.26 15.48
C SER A 649 -32.98 30.20 14.70
N CYS A 650 -31.84 29.92 15.36
CA CYS A 650 -30.55 29.80 14.67
C CYS A 650 -30.41 28.52 13.85
N ARG A 651 -31.16 27.46 14.20
CA ARG A 651 -31.19 26.20 13.43
C ARG A 651 -32.10 26.35 12.21
N LEU A 652 -33.21 27.06 12.38
CA LEU A 652 -34.16 27.37 11.33
C LEU A 652 -33.55 28.30 10.28
N GLY A 653 -32.85 29.36 10.70
CA GLY A 653 -32.19 30.29 9.77
C GLY A 653 -31.09 29.64 8.92
N ALA A 654 -30.33 28.69 9.48
CA ALA A 654 -29.33 27.94 8.72
C ALA A 654 -29.97 26.99 7.69
N ALA A 655 -31.11 26.37 8.04
CA ALA A 655 -31.85 25.50 7.14
C ALA A 655 -32.55 26.27 6.01
N GLN A 656 -33.18 27.42 6.32
CA GLN A 656 -33.76 28.33 5.33
C GLN A 656 -32.68 28.89 4.40
N MET A 657 -31.51 29.28 4.92
CA MET A 657 -30.39 29.74 4.07
C MET A 657 -29.91 28.66 3.11
N LEU A 658 -29.77 27.41 3.56
CA LEU A 658 -29.35 26.30 2.70
C LEU A 658 -30.39 26.00 1.62
N TYR A 659 -31.68 26.11 1.95
CA TYR A 659 -32.78 25.96 1.00
C TYR A 659 -32.78 27.07 -0.07
N ILE A 660 -32.62 28.33 0.34
CA ILE A 660 -32.52 29.50 -0.55
C ILE A 660 -31.31 29.38 -1.49
N LEU A 661 -30.16 28.91 -0.99
CA LEU A 661 -28.95 28.73 -1.79
C LEU A 661 -29.06 27.57 -2.79
N ASP A 662 -29.78 26.50 -2.44
CA ASP A 662 -30.06 25.40 -3.36
C ASP A 662 -31.01 25.84 -4.49
N ASP A 663 -32.02 26.65 -4.17
CA ASP A 663 -32.99 27.18 -5.16
C ASP A 663 -32.30 28.16 -6.14
N ILE A 664 -31.37 29.00 -5.65
CA ILE A 664 -30.52 29.88 -6.46
C ILE A 664 -29.54 29.07 -7.33
N ALA A 665 -28.91 28.04 -6.77
CA ALA A 665 -27.91 27.23 -7.47
C ALA A 665 -28.50 26.31 -8.54
N THR A 666 -29.74 25.87 -8.36
CA THR A 666 -30.45 24.98 -9.29
C THR A 666 -31.31 25.73 -10.31
N GLY A 667 -31.67 26.99 -10.03
CA GLY A 667 -32.40 27.87 -10.96
C GLY A 667 -33.85 27.43 -11.24
N ASN A 668 -34.39 26.50 -10.45
CA ASN A 668 -35.71 25.89 -10.64
C ASN A 668 -36.79 26.43 -9.68
N GLY A 669 -36.50 27.50 -8.94
CA GLY A 669 -37.35 28.05 -7.90
C GLY A 669 -38.63 28.73 -8.36
N LYS A 670 -39.70 28.55 -7.56
CA LYS A 670 -41.04 29.16 -7.70
C LYS A 670 -41.13 30.58 -7.11
N LEU A 671 -40.05 31.14 -6.59
CA LEU A 671 -39.98 32.48 -5.97
C LEU A 671 -39.19 33.45 -6.85
N GLU A 672 -39.63 34.71 -6.95
CA GLU A 672 -38.86 35.73 -7.64
C GLU A 672 -37.64 36.15 -6.80
N MET A 673 -36.53 36.50 -7.46
CA MET A 673 -35.22 36.78 -6.82
C MET A 673 -35.28 37.86 -5.71
N LEU A 674 -36.27 38.75 -5.78
CA LEU A 674 -36.54 39.76 -4.75
C LEU A 674 -37.08 39.16 -3.44
N ASP A 675 -37.97 38.17 -3.51
CA ASP A 675 -38.54 37.51 -2.32
C ASP A 675 -37.47 36.70 -1.58
N LEU A 676 -36.56 36.06 -2.33
CA LEU A 676 -35.40 35.36 -1.79
C LEU A 676 -34.42 36.31 -1.07
N LEU A 677 -34.22 37.53 -1.60
CA LEU A 677 -33.39 38.56 -0.96
C LEU A 677 -34.04 39.11 0.32
N PHE A 678 -35.37 39.30 0.33
CA PHE A 678 -36.09 39.73 1.53
C PHE A 678 -36.06 38.68 2.64
N GLU A 679 -36.28 37.40 2.32
CA GLU A 679 -36.17 36.33 3.33
C GLU A 679 -34.75 36.17 3.87
N LEU A 680 -33.72 36.35 3.03
CA LEU A 680 -32.33 36.31 3.47
C LEU A 680 -32.01 37.47 4.43
N VAL A 681 -32.51 38.68 4.13
CA VAL A 681 -32.34 39.88 4.96
C VAL A 681 -33.07 39.74 6.29
N ASP A 682 -34.30 39.22 6.31
CA ASP A 682 -35.03 38.96 7.56
C ASP A 682 -34.35 37.89 8.42
N THR A 683 -33.81 36.85 7.78
CA THR A 683 -33.01 35.82 8.46
C THR A 683 -31.73 36.41 9.05
N MET A 684 -31.08 37.33 8.34
CA MET A 684 -29.89 38.05 8.82
C MET A 684 -30.21 39.01 9.96
N ARG A 685 -31.37 39.69 9.94
CA ARG A 685 -31.84 40.57 11.01
C ARG A 685 -32.05 39.79 12.31
N VAL A 686 -32.73 38.65 12.25
CA VAL A 686 -32.92 37.73 13.38
C VAL A 686 -31.59 37.18 13.92
N ALA A 687 -30.61 36.91 13.05
CA ALA A 687 -29.28 36.46 13.46
C ALA A 687 -28.44 37.58 14.09
N SER A 688 -28.66 38.84 13.70
CA SER A 688 -27.93 40.02 14.18
C SER A 688 -28.35 40.48 15.59
N GLU A 689 -29.60 40.19 15.98
CA GLU A 689 -30.14 40.47 17.33
C GLU A 689 -29.71 39.42 18.38
N CYS A 690 -28.90 38.42 17.99
CA CYS A 690 -28.45 37.36 18.88
C CYS A 690 -27.39 37.86 19.90
N PRO A 691 -27.62 37.74 21.22
CA PRO A 691 -26.69 38.23 22.24
C PRO A 691 -25.43 37.36 22.41
N VAL A 692 -25.32 36.24 21.68
CA VAL A 692 -24.22 35.27 21.75
C VAL A 692 -23.37 35.32 20.48
N GLY A 693 -22.79 36.50 20.19
CA GLY A 693 -21.53 36.67 19.46
C GLY A 693 -21.33 35.99 18.09
N LYS A 694 -21.38 36.82 17.04
CA LYS A 694 -20.52 36.86 15.83
C LYS A 694 -20.30 35.64 14.92
N THR A 695 -20.75 34.43 15.24
CA THR A 695 -20.43 33.26 14.38
C THR A 695 -21.32 33.11 13.14
N ALA A 696 -22.60 33.48 13.23
CA ALA A 696 -23.50 33.41 12.07
C ALA A 696 -23.17 34.47 10.99
N PRO A 697 -22.89 35.75 11.35
CA PRO A 697 -22.42 36.74 10.38
C PRO A 697 -21.11 36.33 9.69
N ASP A 698 -20.17 35.70 10.40
CA ASP A 698 -18.86 35.30 9.86
C ASP A 698 -18.97 34.11 8.88
N ILE A 699 -19.86 33.15 9.15
CA ILE A 699 -20.16 32.04 8.22
C ILE A 699 -20.85 32.56 6.95
N VAL A 700 -21.74 33.55 7.10
CA VAL A 700 -22.43 34.18 5.98
C VAL A 700 -21.48 35.06 5.15
N LEU A 701 -20.59 35.82 5.78
CA LEU A 701 -19.52 36.57 5.11
C LEU A 701 -18.56 35.65 4.36
N PHE A 702 -18.14 34.55 4.98
CA PHE A 702 -17.29 33.54 4.35
C PHE A 702 -17.97 32.91 3.12
N MET A 703 -19.26 32.58 3.21
CA MET A 703 -20.01 32.03 2.07
C MET A 703 -20.28 33.07 0.98
N LEU A 704 -20.61 34.31 1.32
CA LEU A 704 -20.79 35.40 0.35
C LEU A 704 -19.49 35.74 -0.39
N GLU A 705 -18.33 35.67 0.29
CA GLU A 705 -17.03 35.81 -0.35
C GLU A 705 -16.71 34.62 -1.26
N HIS A 706 -17.10 33.40 -0.86
CA HIS A 706 -16.80 32.17 -1.60
C HIS A 706 -17.70 31.96 -2.83
N PHE A 707 -18.95 32.43 -2.77
CA PHE A 707 -19.91 32.36 -3.87
C PHE A 707 -20.00 33.66 -4.68
N ARG A 708 -19.18 34.67 -4.36
CA ARG A 708 -19.20 36.00 -5.01
C ARG A 708 -19.07 35.92 -6.52
N ASP A 709 -18.14 35.10 -7.00
CA ASP A 709 -17.84 34.99 -8.43
C ASP A 709 -18.96 34.25 -9.18
N GLN A 710 -19.69 33.35 -8.51
CA GLN A 710 -20.88 32.69 -9.06
C GLN A 710 -22.10 33.63 -9.06
N PHE A 711 -22.23 34.48 -8.05
CA PHE A 711 -23.24 35.55 -7.99
C PHE A 711 -23.00 36.63 -9.07
N GLU A 712 -21.76 37.08 -9.24
CA GLU A 712 -21.38 38.04 -10.29
C GLU A 712 -21.63 37.46 -11.69
N ALA A 713 -21.26 36.20 -11.93
CA ALA A 713 -21.52 35.53 -13.20
C ALA A 713 -23.03 35.41 -13.51
N HIS A 714 -23.85 35.04 -12.52
CA HIS A 714 -25.29 34.87 -12.70
C HIS A 714 -26.02 36.22 -12.93
N ILE A 715 -25.59 37.29 -12.25
CA ILE A 715 -26.13 38.66 -12.41
C ILE A 715 -25.71 39.28 -13.76
N LEU A 716 -24.49 39.00 -14.23
CA LEU A 716 -23.98 39.51 -15.52
C LEU A 716 -24.61 38.78 -16.72
N GLU A 717 -24.95 37.50 -16.59
CA GLU A 717 -25.58 36.71 -17.66
C GLU A 717 -27.10 36.96 -17.79
N LYS A 718 -27.81 37.24 -16.68
CA LYS A 718 -29.23 37.62 -16.71
C LYS A 718 -29.37 39.13 -16.54
N ALA A 719 -29.28 39.86 -17.65
CA ALA A 719 -29.43 41.32 -17.71
C ALA A 719 -30.54 41.84 -16.78
N CYS A 720 -30.15 42.46 -15.65
CA CYS A 720 -31.07 43.10 -14.72
C CYS A 720 -31.84 44.22 -15.44
N PRO A 721 -33.17 44.15 -15.57
CA PRO A 721 -33.94 45.12 -16.36
C PRO A 721 -34.00 46.52 -15.75
N VAL A 722 -33.55 46.70 -14.50
CA VAL A 722 -33.85 47.89 -13.68
C VAL A 722 -32.60 48.67 -13.24
N GLY A 723 -31.40 48.26 -13.66
CA GLY A 723 -30.16 49.01 -13.39
C GLY A 723 -29.71 49.08 -11.92
N MET A 724 -30.45 48.49 -10.96
CA MET A 724 -30.13 48.51 -9.53
C MET A 724 -28.84 47.76 -9.15
N CYS A 725 -28.43 46.75 -9.92
CA CYS A 725 -27.22 45.97 -9.62
C CYS A 725 -25.93 46.80 -9.66
N LYS A 726 -25.94 47.99 -10.29
CA LYS A 726 -24.78 48.89 -10.30
C LYS A 726 -24.61 49.68 -9.00
N GLU A 727 -25.65 49.87 -8.20
CA GLU A 727 -25.57 50.65 -6.95
C GLU A 727 -25.09 49.79 -5.76
N VAL A 728 -25.50 48.52 -5.71
CA VAL A 728 -25.10 47.58 -4.64
C VAL A 728 -23.60 47.24 -4.68
N LEU A 729 -23.02 47.12 -5.89
CA LEU A 729 -21.60 46.80 -6.06
C LEU A 729 -20.64 47.98 -5.80
N THR A 730 -21.15 49.20 -5.61
CA THR A 730 -20.35 50.41 -5.33
C THR A 730 -20.21 50.77 -3.85
N TYR A 731 -20.75 49.98 -2.92
CA TYR A 731 -20.55 50.21 -1.47
C TYR A 731 -19.16 49.73 -1.01
N LYS A 732 -18.10 50.45 -1.43
CA LYS A 732 -16.71 50.21 -1.01
C LYS A 732 -16.04 51.40 -0.29
N THR A 733 -16.80 52.39 0.18
CA THR A 733 -16.23 53.56 0.86
C THR A 733 -17.13 54.09 1.95
N ILE A 734 -16.52 54.33 3.12
CA ILE A 734 -17.00 54.92 4.40
C ILE A 734 -17.31 53.85 5.46
N CYS A 735 -16.34 53.37 6.25
CA CYS A 735 -15.67 53.93 7.45
C CYS A 735 -16.21 53.30 8.76
N PRO A 736 -15.37 53.11 9.80
CA PRO A 736 -15.56 52.17 10.91
C PRO A 736 -16.18 52.81 12.18
N LEU A 737 -16.55 51.95 13.14
CA LEU A 737 -16.86 52.23 14.57
C LEU A 737 -18.18 52.97 14.86
N ARG A 738 -19.11 52.30 15.56
CA ARG A 738 -19.58 52.57 16.95
C ARG A 738 -21.03 52.11 17.18
N ALA A 739 -21.26 51.69 18.42
CA ALA A 739 -22.57 51.55 19.06
C ALA A 739 -23.40 52.83 18.92
N ASP A 740 -24.67 52.71 18.55
CA ASP A 740 -25.84 52.95 19.40
C ASP A 740 -27.12 52.77 18.56
N GLU A 741 -28.14 52.25 19.24
CA GLU A 741 -29.61 52.41 19.05
C GLU A 741 -30.24 52.51 17.63
N THR A 742 -31.28 51.68 17.47
CA THR A 742 -32.53 51.88 16.70
C THR A 742 -32.44 52.26 15.21
N ASP A 743 -32.70 51.30 14.32
CA ASP A 743 -33.99 51.12 13.60
C ASP A 743 -33.96 49.83 12.76
#